data_AF-A0A517YJ84-F1
#
_entry.id   AF-A0A517YJ84-F1
#
_cell.length_a   1.000
_cell.length_b   1.000
_cell.length_c   1.000
_cell.angle_alpha   90.00
_cell.angle_beta   90.00
_cell.angle_gamma   90.00
#
_symmetry.space_group_name_H-M   'P 1'
#
loop_
_entity.id
_entity.type
_entity.pdbx_description
1 polymer ?
#
loop_
_entity_poly.entity_id
_entity_poly.type
_entity_poly.pdbx_seq_one_letter_code
_entity_poly.pdbx_strand_id
1 'polypeptide(L)'
;MKPRLSFLGITLLAIACSAYAAESPAVAGHQTKTIEGWTLHISNALLEKEKTETERALELLTAQLQEIIRVVPAPAVVELRKVPLWFSPEYDKVPPRAEYHPGAGWLRANKRDPAMEKAVEFTNIRIFERETKRMPNFTLHELAHAYHDRVLAKGFGNEPIKAAFDKAKEQGLYEKVEQRFGDGRSATVRAYAMSSPMEYFAECSEAFFSTNDFFPFSREQLAKHDPEMNQLVSKLWGCAAEPAWEKRSSLNKPLRVFILAGQSNMEGHAKIETFDYIGDDPATAPLLKQMRDADGRPHVCNGAWISYFTGSGDQNGEGHGKLTAGYGSRRQPDQDGGKIGPEFSFGIAMDAAFDEPVLLIKTAWGGKSLHTDFRPPSAGPFVFSETQLANFQKQGKDVDALKAAKEKETGRYYRLMIEHVQHVLKDLKRVCPAYDEKQGYELSGFVWLQGWNDLVDSGVYPNRQKPGGYDAYSNALAHFIRDVRKDLKSPQLPFTIGVLGVGGAKPNEQTVEFRKAMAAPAAMPEFRGNVVAVQTAPFWSEELAAIAEKHEKVRQMSFYLNSRHKDHANGDGKMTDKEKRDYLEKYEAKIISPDEAAMWKRGASNAGYHYLGCAKTFALMGRGFAEANLSILKEQGKR
;
A
#
# COMPACT_ATOMS: atom_id res chain seq x y z
N MET A 1 27.41 -16.23 51.57
CA MET A 1 26.25 -15.49 51.03
C MET A 1 26.68 -14.71 49.79
N LYS A 2 25.81 -14.66 48.77
CA LYS A 2 25.99 -14.31 47.33
C LYS A 2 26.28 -15.53 46.43
N PRO A 3 25.35 -15.95 45.56
CA PRO A 3 25.65 -16.88 44.49
C PRO A 3 26.16 -16.11 43.26
N ARG A 4 27.18 -16.70 42.62
CA ARG A 4 27.73 -16.30 41.32
C ARG A 4 26.78 -16.77 40.21
N LEU A 5 26.47 -15.91 39.24
CA LEU A 5 25.91 -16.32 37.96
C LEU A 5 26.90 -15.99 36.82
N SER A 6 27.46 -17.06 36.27
CA SER A 6 27.62 -17.39 34.85
C SER A 6 27.72 -16.26 33.83
N PHE A 7 28.92 -16.04 33.29
CA PHE A 7 29.11 -15.51 31.94
C PHE A 7 29.19 -16.68 30.96
N LEU A 8 28.12 -16.94 30.22
CA LEU A 8 28.17 -17.76 29.01
C LEU A 8 28.19 -16.78 27.83
N GLY A 9 29.36 -16.61 27.22
CA GLY A 9 29.51 -15.82 26.00
C GLY A 9 28.80 -16.50 24.85
N ILE A 10 27.65 -15.96 24.44
CA ILE A 10 27.01 -16.30 23.17
C ILE A 10 27.61 -15.36 22.13
N THR A 11 28.52 -15.88 21.34
CA THR A 11 29.02 -15.23 20.12
C THR A 11 27.85 -15.13 19.14
N LEU A 12 27.26 -13.94 18.97
CA LEU A 12 26.31 -13.67 17.89
C LEU A 12 27.08 -13.74 16.56
N LEU A 13 26.91 -14.85 15.85
CA LEU A 13 27.27 -14.95 14.45
C LEU A 13 26.28 -14.08 13.66
N ALA A 14 26.72 -12.92 13.20
CA ALA A 14 25.98 -12.11 12.25
C ALA A 14 25.86 -12.88 10.93
N ILE A 15 24.71 -13.51 10.69
CA ILE A 15 24.36 -14.02 9.37
C ILE A 15 23.93 -12.81 8.55
N ALA A 16 24.90 -12.19 7.88
CA ALA A 16 24.62 -11.34 6.73
C ALA A 16 24.01 -12.23 5.64
N CYS A 17 22.70 -12.15 5.43
CA CYS A 17 22.07 -12.61 4.19
C CYS A 17 22.45 -11.64 3.06
N SER A 18 23.72 -11.66 2.68
CA SER A 18 24.11 -11.32 1.32
C SER A 18 23.76 -12.56 0.49
N ALA A 19 22.65 -12.50 -0.25
CA ALA A 19 22.43 -13.44 -1.34
C ALA A 19 23.52 -13.15 -2.38
N TYR A 20 24.67 -13.82 -2.23
CA TYR A 20 25.60 -14.00 -3.33
C TYR A 20 24.80 -14.72 -4.42
N ALA A 21 24.46 -14.01 -5.49
CA ALA A 21 24.11 -14.66 -6.73
C ALA A 21 25.36 -15.45 -7.14
N ALA A 22 25.32 -16.77 -6.99
CA ALA A 22 26.33 -17.62 -7.58
C ALA A 22 26.34 -17.32 -9.09
N GLU A 23 27.48 -16.88 -9.62
CA GLU A 23 27.61 -16.73 -11.07
C GLU A 23 27.33 -18.08 -11.72
N SER A 24 26.30 -18.15 -12.55
CA SER A 24 25.97 -19.34 -13.34
C SER A 24 27.19 -19.69 -14.22
N PRO A 25 27.55 -20.99 -14.33
CA PRO A 25 28.75 -21.39 -15.06
C PRO A 25 28.70 -20.88 -16.51
N ALA A 26 29.85 -20.41 -17.01
CA ALA A 26 29.98 -19.96 -18.39
C ALA A 26 29.67 -21.12 -19.36
N VAL A 27 28.76 -20.89 -20.29
CA VAL A 27 28.41 -21.83 -21.35
C VAL A 27 29.19 -21.46 -22.60
N ALA A 28 29.92 -22.42 -23.17
CA ALA A 28 30.70 -22.19 -24.39
C ALA A 28 29.80 -21.66 -25.53
N GLY A 29 30.26 -20.63 -26.24
CA GLY A 29 29.52 -20.03 -27.35
C GLY A 29 28.33 -19.15 -26.95
N HIS A 30 28.15 -18.84 -25.66
CA HIS A 30 27.04 -18.01 -25.18
C HIS A 30 27.53 -16.91 -24.23
N GLN A 31 26.82 -15.77 -24.22
CA GLN A 31 26.87 -14.79 -23.15
C GLN A 31 25.79 -15.07 -22.12
N THR A 32 26.18 -15.16 -20.84
CA THR A 32 25.23 -15.34 -19.73
C THR A 32 24.88 -13.98 -19.11
N LYS A 33 23.58 -13.73 -18.90
CA LYS A 33 23.06 -12.52 -18.25
C LYS A 33 22.01 -12.89 -17.21
N THR A 34 21.84 -12.02 -16.22
CA THR A 34 20.69 -12.07 -15.32
C THR A 34 19.66 -11.05 -15.77
N ILE A 35 18.42 -11.48 -15.99
CA ILE A 35 17.29 -10.60 -16.34
C ILE A 35 16.11 -10.89 -15.41
N GLU A 36 15.63 -9.88 -14.70
CA GLU A 36 14.49 -10.01 -13.77
C GLU A 36 14.62 -11.16 -12.73
N GLY A 37 15.84 -11.61 -12.45
CA GLY A 37 16.16 -12.74 -11.57
C GLY A 37 16.26 -14.11 -12.25
N TRP A 38 16.09 -14.21 -13.57
CA TRP A 38 16.36 -15.40 -14.37
C TRP A 38 17.78 -15.39 -14.95
N THR A 39 18.36 -16.57 -15.15
CA THR A 39 19.56 -16.74 -15.96
C THR A 39 19.18 -16.87 -17.43
N LEU A 40 19.71 -16.01 -18.29
CA LEU A 40 19.57 -16.05 -19.74
C LEU A 40 20.93 -16.31 -20.40
N HIS A 41 20.99 -17.33 -21.26
CA HIS A 41 22.13 -17.61 -22.13
C HIS A 41 21.82 -17.14 -23.55
N ILE A 42 22.65 -16.27 -24.12
CA ILE A 42 22.46 -15.71 -25.46
C ILE A 42 23.59 -16.21 -26.36
N SER A 43 23.24 -16.89 -27.47
CA SER A 43 24.24 -17.37 -28.41
C SER A 43 25.08 -16.23 -28.99
N ASN A 44 26.41 -16.40 -29.01
CA ASN A 44 27.32 -15.44 -29.63
C ASN A 44 27.01 -15.23 -31.12
N ALA A 45 26.52 -16.26 -31.81
CA ALA A 45 26.15 -16.17 -33.23
C ALA A 45 24.98 -15.20 -33.46
N LEU A 46 24.02 -15.13 -32.53
CA LEU A 46 22.91 -14.16 -32.59
C LEU A 46 23.42 -12.73 -32.38
N LEU A 47 24.32 -12.54 -31.41
CA LEU A 47 24.92 -11.24 -31.14
C LEU A 47 25.79 -10.72 -32.30
N GLU A 48 26.39 -11.63 -33.06
CA GLU A 48 27.19 -11.30 -34.26
C GLU A 48 26.33 -11.02 -35.50
N LYS A 49 25.28 -11.82 -35.74
CA LYS A 49 24.54 -11.82 -37.01
C LYS A 49 23.15 -11.18 -36.96
N GLU A 50 22.53 -11.14 -35.78
CA GLU A 50 21.12 -10.76 -35.57
C GLU A 50 21.01 -9.84 -34.34
N LYS A 51 21.98 -8.93 -34.19
CA LYS A 51 22.14 -8.12 -32.98
C LYS A 51 20.87 -7.30 -32.66
N THR A 52 20.29 -6.64 -33.65
CA THR A 52 19.12 -5.78 -33.48
C THR A 52 17.88 -6.58 -33.08
N GLU A 53 17.64 -7.71 -33.73
CA GLU A 53 16.55 -8.63 -33.41
C GLU A 53 16.74 -9.22 -32.01
N THR A 54 17.97 -9.56 -31.64
CA THR A 54 18.32 -10.08 -30.31
C THR A 54 18.08 -9.05 -29.22
N GLU A 55 18.46 -7.78 -29.44
CA GLU A 55 18.19 -6.68 -28.52
C GLU A 55 16.67 -6.45 -28.37
N ARG A 56 15.91 -6.48 -29.47
CA ARG A 56 14.45 -6.35 -29.41
C ARG A 56 13.79 -7.52 -28.69
N ALA A 57 14.23 -8.75 -28.94
CA ALA A 57 13.74 -9.93 -28.25
C ALA A 57 14.04 -9.87 -26.73
N LEU A 58 15.20 -9.33 -26.36
CA LEU A 58 15.57 -9.13 -24.95
C LEU A 58 14.63 -8.14 -24.23
N GLU A 59 14.29 -7.03 -24.88
CA GLU A 59 13.32 -6.06 -24.35
C GLU A 59 11.95 -6.71 -24.14
N LEU A 60 11.46 -7.45 -25.14
CA LEU A 60 10.15 -8.08 -25.11
C LEU A 60 10.07 -9.24 -24.11
N LEU A 61 11.14 -10.04 -24.00
CA LEU A 61 11.26 -11.06 -22.96
C LEU A 61 11.25 -10.42 -21.57
N THR A 62 11.97 -9.31 -21.38
CA THR A 62 11.98 -8.58 -20.10
C THR A 62 10.56 -8.15 -19.72
N ALA A 63 9.79 -7.60 -20.67
CA ALA A 63 8.40 -7.22 -20.43
C ALA A 63 7.51 -8.42 -20.06
N GLN A 64 7.66 -9.56 -20.75
CA GLN A 64 6.93 -10.79 -20.43
C GLN A 64 7.29 -11.32 -19.03
N LEU A 65 8.56 -11.30 -18.63
CA LEU A 65 9.02 -11.71 -17.30
C LEU A 65 8.52 -10.77 -16.18
N GLN A 66 8.52 -9.46 -16.43
CA GLN A 66 7.97 -8.48 -15.49
C GLN A 66 6.46 -8.69 -15.28
N GLU A 67 5.73 -9.01 -16.35
CA GLU A 67 4.33 -9.39 -16.26
C GLU A 67 4.16 -10.64 -15.39
N ILE A 68 4.97 -11.68 -15.60
CA ILE A 68 4.96 -12.90 -14.78
C ILE A 68 5.20 -12.59 -13.30
N ILE A 69 6.21 -11.76 -12.97
CA ILE A 69 6.48 -11.33 -11.59
C ILE A 69 5.26 -10.63 -10.98
N ARG A 70 4.53 -9.86 -11.78
CA ARG A 70 3.36 -9.07 -11.34
C ARG A 70 2.16 -9.97 -11.04
N VAL A 71 1.94 -11.03 -11.82
CA VAL A 71 0.68 -11.79 -11.81
C VAL A 71 0.78 -13.17 -11.15
N VAL A 72 1.96 -13.82 -11.15
CA VAL A 72 2.15 -15.16 -10.60
C VAL A 72 2.53 -15.08 -9.11
N PRO A 73 2.05 -15.99 -8.23
CA PRO A 73 2.39 -15.99 -6.81
C PRO A 73 3.90 -15.99 -6.57
N ALA A 74 4.37 -15.13 -5.65
CA ALA A 74 5.80 -14.96 -5.39
C ALA A 74 6.56 -16.28 -5.08
N PRO A 75 6.01 -17.25 -4.31
CA PRO A 75 6.67 -18.54 -4.11
C PRO A 75 6.87 -19.33 -5.42
N ALA A 76 5.90 -19.28 -6.34
CA ALA A 76 6.02 -19.91 -7.65
C ALA A 76 7.06 -19.17 -8.52
N VAL A 77 7.10 -17.84 -8.48
CA VAL A 77 8.12 -17.03 -9.20
C VAL A 77 9.54 -17.40 -8.75
N VAL A 78 9.74 -17.70 -7.46
CA VAL A 78 11.04 -18.19 -6.95
C VAL A 78 11.44 -19.51 -7.62
N GLU A 79 10.50 -20.43 -7.86
CA GLU A 79 10.76 -21.67 -8.58
C GLU A 79 10.99 -21.43 -10.08
N LEU A 80 10.20 -20.54 -10.71
CA LEU A 80 10.35 -20.20 -12.12
C LEU A 80 11.72 -19.60 -12.44
N ARG A 81 12.29 -18.78 -11.55
CA ARG A 81 13.64 -18.19 -11.70
C ARG A 81 14.77 -19.22 -11.73
N LYS A 82 14.53 -20.46 -11.29
CA LYS A 82 15.48 -21.57 -11.37
C LYS A 82 15.49 -22.23 -12.76
N VAL A 83 14.64 -21.80 -13.69
CA VAL A 83 14.57 -22.29 -15.07
C VAL A 83 15.49 -21.44 -15.94
N PRO A 84 16.56 -22.00 -16.52
CA PRO A 84 17.40 -21.26 -17.44
C PRO A 84 16.64 -20.91 -18.72
N LEU A 85 16.93 -19.72 -19.28
CA LEU A 85 16.40 -19.26 -20.55
C LEU A 85 17.52 -19.24 -21.59
N TRP A 86 17.21 -19.56 -22.84
CA TRP A 86 18.19 -19.64 -23.93
C TRP A 86 17.70 -18.91 -25.18
N PHE A 87 18.53 -18.01 -25.70
CA PHE A 87 18.37 -17.46 -27.05
C PHE A 87 19.32 -18.21 -27.99
N SER A 88 18.73 -18.97 -28.90
CA SER A 88 19.41 -19.85 -29.85
C SER A 88 19.12 -19.43 -31.30
N PRO A 89 20.07 -19.62 -32.23
CA PRO A 89 19.79 -19.51 -33.66
C PRO A 89 18.73 -20.50 -34.12
N GLU A 90 18.05 -20.19 -35.23
CA GLU A 90 17.11 -21.10 -35.87
C GLU A 90 17.81 -22.40 -36.34
N TYR A 91 17.12 -23.53 -36.20
CA TYR A 91 17.57 -24.81 -36.73
C TYR A 91 17.09 -25.01 -38.17
N ASP A 92 17.94 -25.57 -39.03
CA ASP A 92 17.58 -25.83 -40.43
C ASP A 92 16.30 -26.66 -40.54
N LYS A 93 15.33 -26.17 -41.31
CA LYS A 93 14.01 -26.79 -41.57
C LYS A 93 13.14 -27.01 -40.32
N VAL A 94 13.45 -26.36 -39.21
CA VAL A 94 12.60 -26.37 -38.00
C VAL A 94 11.97 -24.99 -37.87
N PRO A 95 10.63 -24.90 -37.73
CA PRO A 95 9.99 -23.61 -37.49
C PRO A 95 10.49 -22.95 -36.20
N PRO A 96 10.84 -21.65 -36.23
CA PRO A 96 11.23 -20.91 -35.04
C PRO A 96 10.11 -20.87 -33.99
N ARG A 97 10.44 -21.16 -32.74
CA ARG A 97 9.49 -21.16 -31.60
C ARG A 97 10.16 -20.95 -30.25
N ALA A 98 9.34 -20.73 -29.23
CA ALA A 98 9.70 -20.99 -27.85
C ALA A 98 9.39 -22.47 -27.52
N GLU A 99 10.20 -23.11 -26.70
CA GLU A 99 9.93 -24.48 -26.24
C GLU A 99 10.66 -24.82 -24.92
N TYR A 100 9.96 -25.51 -24.02
CA TYR A 100 10.53 -26.12 -22.82
C TYR A 100 11.08 -27.53 -23.10
N HIS A 101 12.28 -27.81 -22.58
CA HIS A 101 12.98 -29.09 -22.79
C HIS A 101 12.98 -29.97 -21.54
N PRO A 102 12.07 -30.94 -21.39
CA PRO A 102 11.94 -31.72 -20.15
C PRO A 102 13.05 -32.77 -19.94
N GLY A 103 13.86 -33.08 -20.96
CA GLY A 103 14.91 -34.09 -20.84
C GLY A 103 15.96 -34.08 -21.96
N ALA A 104 17.20 -34.40 -21.60
CA ALA A 104 18.35 -34.35 -22.50
C ALA A 104 18.36 -35.43 -23.61
N GLY A 105 17.52 -36.46 -23.50
CA GLY A 105 17.45 -37.55 -24.49
C GLY A 105 16.98 -37.07 -25.86
N TRP A 106 15.88 -36.31 -25.90
CA TRP A 106 15.34 -35.75 -27.14
C TRP A 106 16.28 -34.71 -27.76
N LEU A 107 16.90 -33.87 -26.91
CA LEU A 107 17.90 -32.88 -27.35
C LEU A 107 19.05 -33.56 -28.12
N ARG A 108 19.65 -34.61 -27.56
CA ARG A 108 20.72 -35.38 -28.23
C ARG A 108 20.24 -36.01 -29.54
N ALA A 109 19.06 -36.63 -29.55
CA ALA A 109 18.50 -37.27 -30.73
C ALA A 109 18.25 -36.28 -31.89
N ASN A 110 17.94 -35.02 -31.56
CA ASN A 110 17.68 -33.96 -32.52
C ASN A 110 18.91 -33.04 -32.73
N LYS A 111 20.09 -33.46 -32.30
CA LYS A 111 21.36 -32.72 -32.44
C LYS A 111 21.32 -31.30 -31.84
N ARG A 112 20.58 -31.15 -30.75
CA ARG A 112 20.54 -29.93 -29.92
C ARG A 112 21.42 -30.09 -28.69
N ASP A 113 21.78 -28.96 -28.07
CA ASP A 113 22.64 -28.95 -26.89
C ASP A 113 21.92 -29.58 -25.68
N PRO A 114 22.41 -30.71 -25.13
CA PRO A 114 21.82 -31.34 -23.95
C PRO A 114 21.91 -30.47 -22.68
N ALA A 115 22.71 -29.39 -22.66
CA ALA A 115 22.77 -28.45 -21.54
C ALA A 115 21.46 -27.67 -21.34
N MET A 116 20.57 -27.66 -22.35
CA MET A 116 19.24 -27.04 -22.25
C MET A 116 18.20 -27.93 -21.55
N GLU A 117 18.59 -29.07 -20.99
CA GLU A 117 17.68 -29.88 -20.18
C GLU A 117 17.10 -29.08 -19.00
N LYS A 118 15.77 -29.17 -18.85
CA LYS A 118 14.95 -28.40 -17.91
C LYS A 118 15.04 -26.88 -18.12
N ALA A 119 15.30 -26.41 -19.34
CA ALA A 119 15.36 -25.00 -19.72
C ALA A 119 14.29 -24.63 -20.77
N VAL A 120 14.06 -23.33 -20.95
CA VAL A 120 13.25 -22.79 -22.05
C VAL A 120 14.16 -22.22 -23.12
N GLU A 121 13.95 -22.64 -24.37
CA GLU A 121 14.70 -22.18 -25.55
C GLU A 121 13.81 -21.30 -26.44
N PHE A 122 14.35 -20.18 -26.88
CA PHE A 122 13.76 -19.28 -27.86
C PHE A 122 14.61 -19.30 -29.13
N THR A 123 14.08 -19.91 -30.19
CA THR A 123 14.64 -19.86 -31.55
C THR A 123 13.94 -18.84 -32.43
N ASN A 124 12.85 -18.26 -31.94
CA ASN A 124 12.00 -17.29 -32.65
C ASN A 124 12.48 -15.84 -32.56
N ILE A 125 13.79 -15.62 -32.36
CA ILE A 125 14.37 -14.29 -32.11
C ILE A 125 13.97 -13.26 -33.16
N ARG A 126 14.04 -13.61 -34.45
CA ARG A 126 13.69 -12.72 -35.58
C ARG A 126 12.21 -12.35 -35.66
N ILE A 127 11.35 -13.17 -35.08
CA ILE A 127 9.88 -13.01 -35.14
C ILE A 127 9.28 -12.79 -33.74
N PHE A 128 10.11 -12.56 -32.72
CA PHE A 128 9.71 -12.53 -31.32
C PHE A 128 8.58 -11.53 -31.09
N GLU A 129 8.68 -10.33 -31.68
CA GLU A 129 7.64 -9.30 -31.60
C GLU A 129 6.31 -9.72 -32.25
N ARG A 130 6.37 -10.41 -33.39
CA ARG A 130 5.17 -10.93 -34.05
C ARG A 130 4.53 -12.01 -33.18
N GLU A 131 5.33 -12.90 -32.60
CA GLU A 131 4.83 -13.93 -31.69
C GLU A 131 4.26 -13.32 -30.41
N THR A 132 4.83 -12.24 -29.87
CA THR A 132 4.26 -11.53 -28.70
C THR A 132 2.91 -10.90 -29.03
N LYS A 133 2.67 -10.45 -30.27
CA LYS A 133 1.35 -9.96 -30.67
C LYS A 133 0.33 -11.09 -30.79
N ARG A 134 0.76 -12.26 -31.27
CA ARG A 134 -0.10 -13.45 -31.40
C ARG A 134 -0.39 -14.08 -30.04
N MET A 135 0.65 -14.39 -29.28
CA MET A 135 0.64 -14.95 -27.92
C MET A 135 1.25 -13.91 -26.94
N PRO A 136 0.42 -13.11 -26.26
CA PRO A 136 0.88 -12.00 -25.41
C PRO A 136 1.94 -12.35 -24.37
N ASN A 137 1.93 -13.59 -23.86
CA ASN A 137 2.94 -14.06 -22.91
C ASN A 137 3.33 -15.53 -23.13
N PHE A 138 3.79 -15.88 -24.33
CA PHE A 138 4.30 -17.23 -24.61
C PHE A 138 5.48 -17.65 -23.70
N THR A 139 6.17 -16.71 -23.06
CA THR A 139 7.19 -17.04 -22.03
C THR A 139 6.54 -17.69 -20.81
N LEU A 140 5.36 -17.21 -20.39
CA LEU A 140 4.57 -17.83 -19.33
C LEU A 140 4.11 -19.23 -19.72
N HIS A 141 3.73 -19.45 -20.98
CA HIS A 141 3.38 -20.78 -21.51
C HIS A 141 4.50 -21.80 -21.25
N GLU A 142 5.71 -21.50 -21.71
CA GLU A 142 6.85 -22.41 -21.57
C GLU A 142 7.27 -22.56 -20.10
N LEU A 143 7.19 -21.49 -19.32
CA LEU A 143 7.45 -21.56 -17.88
C LEU A 143 6.38 -22.35 -17.12
N ALA A 144 5.14 -22.42 -17.64
CA ALA A 144 4.10 -23.28 -17.08
C ALA A 144 4.41 -24.77 -17.32
N HIS A 145 4.97 -25.14 -18.48
CA HIS A 145 5.52 -26.48 -18.68
C HIS A 145 6.65 -26.78 -17.70
N ALA A 146 7.57 -25.84 -17.50
CA ALA A 146 8.66 -25.99 -16.55
C ALA A 146 8.15 -26.17 -15.11
N TYR A 147 7.15 -25.39 -14.70
CA TYR A 147 6.52 -25.50 -13.38
C TYR A 147 5.81 -26.85 -13.19
N HIS A 148 5.05 -27.28 -14.20
CA HIS A 148 4.37 -28.57 -14.20
C HIS A 148 5.36 -29.73 -14.05
N ASP A 149 6.46 -29.72 -14.79
CA ASP A 149 7.48 -30.77 -14.74
C ASP A 149 8.31 -30.74 -13.44
N ARG A 150 8.71 -29.57 -12.97
CA ARG A 150 9.73 -29.41 -11.92
C ARG A 150 9.16 -29.25 -10.51
N VAL A 151 7.97 -28.67 -10.37
CA VAL A 151 7.42 -28.24 -9.08
C VAL A 151 6.22 -29.07 -8.68
N LEU A 152 5.33 -29.38 -9.62
CA LEU A 152 4.12 -30.12 -9.29
C LEU A 152 4.40 -31.57 -8.93
N ALA A 153 3.58 -32.11 -8.02
CA ALA A 153 3.68 -33.51 -7.63
C ALA A 153 3.55 -34.42 -8.86
N LYS A 154 4.49 -35.37 -8.99
CA LYS A 154 4.65 -36.31 -10.13
C LYS A 154 4.97 -35.65 -11.48
N GLY A 155 5.34 -34.37 -11.53
CA GLY A 155 5.71 -33.69 -12.77
C GLY A 155 4.57 -33.77 -13.80
N PHE A 156 4.91 -34.06 -15.07
CA PHE A 156 3.93 -34.36 -16.13
C PHE A 156 3.02 -35.57 -15.87
N GLY A 157 3.30 -36.38 -14.85
CA GLY A 157 2.40 -37.41 -14.34
C GLY A 157 1.35 -36.90 -13.34
N ASN A 158 1.12 -35.58 -13.25
CA ASN A 158 0.16 -34.99 -12.32
C ASN A 158 -1.28 -35.50 -12.60
N GLU A 159 -1.76 -36.36 -11.71
CA GLU A 159 -3.07 -37.02 -11.84
C GLU A 159 -4.26 -36.02 -11.87
N PRO A 160 -4.30 -34.96 -11.04
CA PRO A 160 -5.35 -33.95 -11.13
C PRO A 160 -5.44 -33.26 -12.50
N ILE A 161 -4.30 -32.83 -13.07
CA ILE A 161 -4.29 -32.20 -14.41
C ILE A 161 -4.78 -33.20 -15.46
N LYS A 162 -4.31 -34.45 -15.40
CA LYS A 162 -4.76 -35.50 -16.34
C LYS A 162 -6.27 -35.73 -16.23
N ALA A 163 -6.82 -35.82 -15.02
CA ALA A 163 -8.23 -36.05 -14.81
C ALA A 163 -9.10 -34.90 -15.34
N ALA A 164 -8.71 -33.65 -15.06
CA ALA A 164 -9.38 -32.47 -15.60
C ALA A 164 -9.33 -32.43 -17.13
N PHE A 165 -8.16 -32.74 -17.71
CA PHE A 165 -7.99 -32.84 -19.17
C PHE A 165 -8.91 -33.89 -19.81
N ASP A 166 -8.91 -35.12 -19.27
CA ASP A 166 -9.73 -36.22 -19.80
C ASP A 166 -11.22 -35.85 -19.79
N LYS A 167 -11.66 -35.19 -18.72
CA LYS A 167 -13.04 -34.71 -18.56
C LYS A 167 -13.38 -33.57 -19.52
N ALA A 168 -12.52 -32.56 -19.65
CA ALA A 168 -12.72 -31.46 -20.59
C ALA A 168 -12.79 -31.96 -22.05
N LYS A 169 -12.00 -32.98 -22.37
CA LYS A 169 -12.00 -33.66 -23.67
C LYS A 169 -13.28 -34.47 -23.90
N GLU A 170 -13.75 -35.22 -22.91
CA GLU A 170 -15.02 -35.96 -22.99
C GLU A 170 -16.22 -35.02 -23.20
N GLN A 171 -16.20 -33.86 -22.53
CA GLN A 171 -17.24 -32.83 -22.66
C GLN A 171 -17.14 -31.98 -23.94
N GLY A 172 -16.03 -32.11 -24.68
CA GLY A 172 -15.78 -31.35 -25.90
C GLY A 172 -15.64 -29.83 -25.67
N LEU A 173 -15.27 -29.40 -24.46
CA LEU A 173 -15.24 -27.98 -24.06
C LEU A 173 -14.40 -27.11 -25.01
N TYR A 174 -13.35 -27.70 -25.59
CA TYR A 174 -12.34 -27.01 -26.39
C TYR A 174 -12.31 -27.45 -27.85
N GLU A 175 -13.33 -28.18 -28.33
CA GLU A 175 -13.36 -28.71 -29.71
C GLU A 175 -13.62 -27.61 -30.76
N LYS A 176 -14.29 -26.52 -30.38
CA LYS A 176 -14.55 -25.36 -31.24
C LYS A 176 -14.48 -24.07 -30.43
N VAL A 177 -13.31 -23.44 -30.42
CA VAL A 177 -13.04 -22.18 -29.73
C VAL A 177 -12.48 -21.14 -30.69
N GLU A 178 -12.61 -19.86 -30.35
CA GLU A 178 -11.97 -18.79 -31.11
C GLU A 178 -10.45 -18.78 -30.83
N GLN A 179 -9.63 -18.76 -31.86
CA GLN A 179 -8.21 -18.43 -31.82
C GLN A 179 -8.00 -17.04 -32.44
N ARG A 180 -7.20 -16.19 -31.79
CA ARG A 180 -6.83 -14.85 -32.28
C ARG A 180 -5.39 -14.87 -32.80
N PHE A 181 -5.15 -14.22 -33.95
CA PHE A 181 -3.82 -14.22 -34.60
C PHE A 181 -2.98 -12.97 -34.29
N GLY A 182 -3.44 -12.07 -33.42
CA GLY A 182 -2.72 -10.86 -33.02
C GLY A 182 -2.75 -9.69 -34.01
N ASP A 183 -3.32 -9.89 -35.20
CA ASP A 183 -3.46 -8.88 -36.26
C ASP A 183 -4.92 -8.48 -36.52
N GLY A 184 -5.82 -8.81 -35.57
CA GLY A 184 -7.26 -8.60 -35.67
C GLY A 184 -8.03 -9.74 -36.35
N ARG A 185 -7.34 -10.71 -36.95
CA ARG A 185 -8.01 -11.93 -37.46
C ARG A 185 -8.25 -12.94 -36.35
N SER A 186 -9.32 -13.72 -36.50
CA SER A 186 -9.59 -14.89 -35.68
C SER A 186 -10.18 -16.06 -36.49
N ALA A 187 -10.12 -17.26 -35.94
CA ALA A 187 -10.70 -18.47 -36.53
C ALA A 187 -11.33 -19.34 -35.44
N THR A 188 -12.35 -20.12 -35.80
CA THR A 188 -12.89 -21.16 -34.92
C THR A 188 -12.16 -22.47 -35.18
N VAL A 189 -11.44 -22.97 -34.18
CA VAL A 189 -10.57 -24.15 -34.28
C VAL A 189 -10.69 -25.02 -33.03
N ARG A 190 -10.14 -26.22 -33.08
CA ARG A 190 -9.89 -27.01 -31.86
C ARG A 190 -8.75 -26.37 -31.09
N ALA A 191 -8.94 -26.13 -29.78
CA ALA A 191 -7.92 -25.46 -28.98
C ALA A 191 -6.64 -26.31 -28.88
N TYR A 192 -5.48 -25.64 -28.89
CA TYR A 192 -4.19 -26.30 -28.75
C TYR A 192 -4.05 -27.07 -27.42
N ALA A 193 -4.71 -26.54 -26.37
CA ALA A 193 -4.91 -27.15 -25.07
C ALA A 193 -5.32 -28.65 -25.13
N MET A 194 -6.06 -29.09 -26.16
CA MET A 194 -6.53 -30.48 -26.28
C MET A 194 -5.48 -31.47 -26.81
N SER A 195 -4.27 -31.01 -27.10
CA SER A 195 -3.18 -31.86 -27.60
C SER A 195 -2.61 -32.78 -26.52
N SER A 196 -2.49 -32.30 -25.28
CA SER A 196 -2.04 -33.09 -24.13
C SER A 196 -2.42 -32.44 -22.79
N PRO A 197 -2.37 -33.18 -21.65
CA PRO A 197 -2.55 -32.58 -20.34
C PRO A 197 -1.56 -31.44 -20.04
N MET A 198 -0.35 -31.48 -20.61
CA MET A 198 0.67 -30.45 -20.43
C MET A 198 0.27 -29.15 -21.12
N GLU A 199 -0.23 -29.25 -22.36
CA GLU A 199 -0.71 -28.10 -23.15
C GLU A 199 -1.97 -27.50 -22.52
N TYR A 200 -2.88 -28.35 -22.07
CA TYR A 200 -4.06 -27.92 -21.33
C TYR A 200 -3.70 -27.10 -20.09
N PHE A 201 -2.71 -27.55 -19.31
CA PHE A 201 -2.24 -26.80 -18.16
C PHE A 201 -1.56 -25.47 -18.54
N ALA A 202 -0.73 -25.45 -19.58
CA ALA A 202 -0.02 -24.24 -20.01
C ALA A 202 -0.97 -23.17 -20.55
N GLU A 203 -1.83 -23.53 -21.51
CA GLU A 203 -2.84 -22.65 -22.11
C GLU A 203 -3.81 -22.08 -21.07
N CYS A 204 -4.30 -22.92 -20.14
CA CYS A 204 -5.15 -22.45 -19.07
C CYS A 204 -4.40 -21.59 -18.04
N SER A 205 -3.09 -21.78 -17.86
CA SER A 205 -2.27 -20.91 -17.01
C SER A 205 -2.07 -19.54 -17.65
N GLU A 206 -1.90 -19.45 -18.97
CA GLU A 206 -1.88 -18.18 -19.70
C GLU A 206 -3.20 -17.44 -19.55
N ALA A 207 -4.34 -18.11 -19.76
CA ALA A 207 -5.65 -17.50 -19.56
C ALA A 207 -5.85 -17.04 -18.11
N PHE A 208 -5.37 -17.80 -17.13
CA PHE A 208 -5.56 -17.51 -15.70
C PHE A 208 -4.75 -16.31 -15.21
N PHE A 209 -3.51 -16.14 -15.68
CA PHE A 209 -2.59 -15.11 -15.20
C PHE A 209 -2.40 -13.93 -16.15
N SER A 210 -2.61 -14.12 -17.45
CA SER A 210 -2.37 -13.13 -18.48
C SER A 210 -3.45 -13.20 -19.57
N THR A 211 -3.08 -13.12 -20.85
CA THR A 211 -3.99 -13.22 -21.99
C THR A 211 -3.57 -14.38 -22.89
N ASN A 212 -4.50 -15.31 -23.12
CA ASN A 212 -4.29 -16.43 -24.05
C ASN A 212 -4.65 -16.05 -25.50
N ASP A 213 -4.14 -16.78 -26.49
CA ASP A 213 -4.51 -16.62 -27.91
C ASP A 213 -5.65 -17.55 -28.35
N PHE A 214 -5.94 -18.60 -27.60
CA PHE A 214 -7.16 -19.41 -27.71
C PHE A 214 -8.17 -19.05 -26.62
N PHE A 215 -9.47 -19.04 -26.96
CA PHE A 215 -10.53 -18.89 -25.96
C PHE A 215 -10.52 -20.12 -25.02
N PRO A 216 -10.62 -19.93 -23.69
CA PRO A 216 -10.81 -18.66 -22.97
C PRO A 216 -9.56 -17.79 -22.94
N PHE A 217 -9.72 -16.49 -23.24
CA PHE A 217 -8.61 -15.54 -23.34
C PHE A 217 -8.19 -14.95 -21.99
N SER A 218 -9.07 -14.99 -20.98
CA SER A 218 -8.84 -14.39 -19.67
C SER A 218 -9.37 -15.28 -18.55
N ARG A 219 -8.95 -14.98 -17.32
CA ARG A 219 -9.36 -15.74 -16.12
C ARG A 219 -10.87 -15.76 -15.92
N GLU A 220 -11.53 -14.63 -16.16
CA GLU A 220 -12.99 -14.52 -16.05
C GLU A 220 -13.71 -15.42 -17.06
N GLN A 221 -13.15 -15.57 -18.25
CA GLN A 221 -13.67 -16.47 -19.28
C GLN A 221 -13.36 -17.92 -18.94
N LEU A 222 -12.16 -18.21 -18.44
CA LEU A 222 -11.78 -19.55 -17.97
C LEU A 222 -12.68 -20.01 -16.83
N ALA A 223 -12.95 -19.16 -15.84
CA ALA A 223 -13.85 -19.45 -14.72
C ALA A 223 -15.29 -19.77 -15.16
N LYS A 224 -15.75 -19.22 -16.29
CA LYS A 224 -17.08 -19.50 -16.85
C LYS A 224 -17.10 -20.74 -17.74
N HIS A 225 -16.07 -20.91 -18.55
CA HIS A 225 -15.98 -21.96 -19.57
C HIS A 225 -15.52 -23.30 -18.99
N ASP A 226 -14.53 -23.25 -18.10
CA ASP A 226 -13.95 -24.40 -17.42
C ASP A 226 -13.67 -24.05 -15.94
N PRO A 227 -14.72 -23.99 -15.10
CA PRO A 227 -14.61 -23.62 -13.68
C PRO A 227 -13.73 -24.58 -12.89
N GLU A 228 -13.72 -25.87 -13.25
CA GLU A 228 -12.91 -26.88 -12.57
C GLU A 228 -11.42 -26.63 -12.83
N MET A 229 -11.05 -26.35 -14.09
CA MET A 229 -9.68 -26.01 -14.41
C MET A 229 -9.24 -24.68 -13.80
N ASN A 230 -10.10 -23.67 -13.76
CA ASN A 230 -9.82 -22.41 -13.06
C ASN A 230 -9.44 -22.65 -11.58
N GLN A 231 -10.22 -23.48 -10.88
CA GLN A 231 -9.94 -23.85 -9.49
C GLN A 231 -8.65 -24.66 -9.36
N LEU A 232 -8.43 -25.61 -10.27
CA LEU A 232 -7.26 -26.47 -10.27
C LEU A 232 -5.96 -25.67 -10.51
N VAL A 233 -5.93 -24.80 -11.52
CA VAL A 233 -4.79 -23.91 -11.81
C VAL A 233 -4.50 -23.02 -10.59
N SER A 234 -5.52 -22.38 -10.01
CA SER A 234 -5.38 -21.58 -8.80
C SER A 234 -4.67 -22.35 -7.67
N LYS A 235 -5.14 -23.57 -7.39
CA LYS A 235 -4.58 -24.44 -6.35
C LYS A 235 -3.14 -24.87 -6.65
N LEU A 236 -2.85 -25.30 -7.88
CA LEU A 236 -1.55 -25.86 -8.26
C LEU A 236 -0.44 -24.81 -8.30
N TRP A 237 -0.77 -23.57 -8.67
CA TRP A 237 0.16 -22.45 -8.63
C TRP A 237 0.38 -21.88 -7.22
N GLY A 238 -0.28 -22.44 -6.20
CA GLY A 238 -0.17 -21.95 -4.84
C GLY A 238 -0.71 -20.54 -4.67
N CYS A 239 -1.67 -20.13 -5.52
CA CYS A 239 -2.47 -18.96 -5.23
C CYS A 239 -3.06 -19.16 -3.83
N ALA A 240 -3.01 -18.12 -2.99
CA ALA A 240 -3.75 -18.15 -1.73
C ALA A 240 -5.16 -18.70 -2.03
N ALA A 241 -5.60 -19.69 -1.24
CA ALA A 241 -6.92 -20.32 -1.39
C ALA A 241 -7.94 -19.26 -1.80
N GLU A 242 -8.80 -19.57 -2.80
CA GLU A 242 -9.72 -18.62 -3.45
C GLU A 242 -9.98 -17.42 -2.55
N PRO A 243 -9.60 -16.21 -2.99
CA PRO A 243 -9.51 -15.06 -2.10
C PRO A 243 -10.73 -15.05 -1.21
N ALA A 244 -10.53 -14.86 0.10
CA ALA A 244 -11.63 -14.87 1.05
C ALA A 244 -12.84 -14.08 0.52
N TRP A 245 -12.63 -13.01 -0.26
CA TRP A 245 -13.70 -12.26 -0.92
C TRP A 245 -14.76 -13.08 -1.71
N GLU A 246 -14.44 -14.18 -2.41
CA GLU A 246 -15.46 -15.02 -3.09
C GLU A 246 -16.28 -15.86 -2.09
N LYS A 247 -15.66 -16.34 -1.01
CA LYS A 247 -16.37 -16.92 0.14
C LYS A 247 -17.16 -15.87 0.92
N ARG A 248 -16.68 -14.64 0.99
CA ARG A 248 -17.28 -13.51 1.73
C ARG A 248 -18.49 -12.91 1.01
N SER A 249 -18.51 -12.92 -0.33
CA SER A 249 -19.69 -12.53 -1.13
C SER A 249 -20.85 -13.54 -1.02
N SER A 250 -20.59 -14.77 -0.54
CA SER A 250 -21.62 -15.79 -0.33
C SER A 250 -22.44 -15.62 0.97
N LEU A 251 -22.04 -14.67 1.84
CA LEU A 251 -22.79 -14.31 3.04
C LEU A 251 -23.72 -13.15 2.72
N ASN A 252 -25.02 -13.29 3.02
CA ASN A 252 -26.05 -12.24 2.86
C ASN A 252 -25.87 -11.08 3.87
N LYS A 253 -24.67 -10.50 3.98
CA LYS A 253 -24.35 -9.39 4.89
C LYS A 253 -24.06 -8.11 4.09
N PRO A 254 -24.51 -6.94 4.56
CA PRO A 254 -24.25 -5.67 3.87
C PRO A 254 -22.75 -5.32 3.88
N LEU A 255 -22.31 -4.58 2.87
CA LEU A 255 -20.97 -3.96 2.82
C LEU A 255 -20.76 -3.07 4.06
N ARG A 256 -19.65 -3.24 4.78
CA ARG A 256 -19.29 -2.38 5.91
C ARG A 256 -18.55 -1.14 5.42
N VAL A 257 -19.11 0.04 5.68
CA VAL A 257 -18.52 1.31 5.26
C VAL A 257 -18.04 2.10 6.48
N PHE A 258 -16.77 2.51 6.46
CA PHE A 258 -16.16 3.35 7.49
C PHE A 258 -15.65 4.65 6.89
N ILE A 259 -15.89 5.77 7.56
CA ILE A 259 -15.43 7.09 7.11
C ILE A 259 -14.24 7.53 7.95
N LEU A 260 -13.15 7.95 7.32
CA LEU A 260 -11.95 8.46 7.99
C LEU A 260 -11.73 9.90 7.56
N ALA A 261 -11.87 10.85 8.49
CA ALA A 261 -11.77 12.27 8.17
C ALA A 261 -10.85 13.03 9.12
N GLY A 262 -10.23 14.09 8.60
CA GLY A 262 -9.43 14.99 9.43
C GLY A 262 -8.39 15.79 8.64
N GLN A 263 -7.31 16.16 9.31
CA GLN A 263 -6.22 16.93 8.70
C GLN A 263 -5.00 16.06 8.36
N SER A 264 -3.80 16.64 8.28
CA SER A 264 -2.54 15.96 7.94
C SER A 264 -2.22 14.69 8.74
N ASN A 265 -2.59 14.60 10.02
CA ASN A 265 -2.41 13.37 10.78
C ASN A 265 -3.43 12.27 10.40
N MET A 266 -4.59 12.61 9.84
CA MET A 266 -5.43 11.63 9.15
C MET A 266 -4.88 11.33 7.75
N GLU A 267 -4.32 12.32 7.03
CA GLU A 267 -3.66 12.07 5.74
C GLU A 267 -2.59 10.99 5.90
N GLY A 268 -1.73 11.12 6.91
CA GLY A 268 -0.71 10.13 7.21
C GLY A 268 0.65 10.49 6.62
N HIS A 269 1.58 10.86 7.48
CA HIS A 269 2.90 11.34 7.05
C HIS A 269 4.03 10.35 7.29
N ALA A 270 3.72 9.11 7.68
CA ALA A 270 4.72 8.08 7.88
C ALA A 270 5.10 7.43 6.56
N LYS A 271 6.37 7.57 6.18
CA LYS A 271 6.97 6.88 5.06
C LYS A 271 7.08 5.37 5.30
N ILE A 272 6.88 4.57 4.25
CA ILE A 272 6.94 3.09 4.32
C ILE A 272 8.31 2.61 4.81
N GLU A 273 9.37 3.36 4.49
CA GLU A 273 10.74 3.11 4.93
C GLU A 273 10.88 3.09 6.46
N THR A 274 9.90 3.62 7.22
CA THR A 274 9.90 3.57 8.68
C THR A 274 9.25 2.32 9.29
N PHE A 275 8.81 1.36 8.47
CA PHE A 275 8.12 0.15 8.94
C PHE A 275 9.00 -0.74 9.83
N ASP A 276 10.29 -0.85 9.54
CA ASP A 276 11.17 -1.76 10.30
C ASP A 276 11.25 -1.36 11.77
N TYR A 277 11.12 -0.06 12.09
CA TYR A 277 11.09 0.42 13.46
C TYR A 277 9.89 -0.10 14.28
N ILE A 278 8.81 -0.53 13.61
CA ILE A 278 7.68 -1.20 14.28
C ILE A 278 8.12 -2.54 14.88
N GLY A 279 9.06 -3.24 14.24
CA GLY A 279 9.56 -4.55 14.65
C GLY A 279 10.59 -4.51 15.77
N ASP A 280 11.20 -3.35 16.03
CA ASP A 280 12.19 -3.17 17.10
C ASP A 280 11.57 -3.33 18.50
N ASP A 281 10.25 -3.10 18.62
CA ASP A 281 9.49 -3.35 19.83
C ASP A 281 8.70 -4.68 19.72
N PRO A 282 8.98 -5.66 20.59
CA PRO A 282 8.26 -6.93 20.62
C PRO A 282 6.73 -6.79 20.73
N ALA A 283 6.23 -5.72 21.37
CA ALA A 283 4.79 -5.48 21.51
C ALA A 283 4.13 -5.04 20.19
N THR A 284 4.89 -4.46 19.26
CA THR A 284 4.38 -4.04 17.94
C THR A 284 4.87 -4.93 16.79
N ALA A 285 5.79 -5.85 17.03
CA ALA A 285 6.22 -6.84 16.03
C ALA A 285 5.06 -7.67 15.41
N PRO A 286 4.02 -8.11 16.14
CA PRO A 286 2.86 -8.76 15.53
C PRO A 286 2.08 -7.85 14.58
N LEU A 287 2.01 -6.54 14.87
CA LEU A 287 1.37 -5.57 14.00
C LEU A 287 2.14 -5.40 12.69
N LEU A 288 3.49 -5.33 12.76
CA LEU A 288 4.32 -5.31 11.55
C LEU A 288 4.09 -6.55 10.66
N LYS A 289 3.93 -7.73 11.26
CA LYS A 289 3.63 -8.96 10.51
C LYS A 289 2.28 -8.92 9.78
N GLN A 290 1.31 -8.16 10.28
CA GLN A 290 0.02 -7.96 9.59
C GLN A 290 0.12 -6.90 8.49
N MET A 291 1.07 -5.98 8.60
CA MET A 291 1.27 -4.88 7.65
C MET A 291 2.17 -5.27 6.47
N ARG A 292 2.76 -6.47 6.48
CA ARG A 292 3.63 -6.97 5.41
C ARG A 292 3.22 -8.36 4.96
N ASP A 293 3.33 -8.60 3.66
CA ASP A 293 3.27 -9.95 3.11
C ASP A 293 4.57 -10.71 3.38
N ALA A 294 4.56 -12.02 3.07
CA ALA A 294 5.69 -12.90 3.32
C ALA A 294 6.98 -12.50 2.59
N ASP A 295 6.87 -11.74 1.50
CA ASP A 295 7.99 -11.18 0.73
C ASP A 295 8.51 -9.84 1.29
N GLY A 296 7.92 -9.34 2.38
CA GLY A 296 8.29 -8.10 3.05
C GLY A 296 7.65 -6.84 2.47
N ARG A 297 6.88 -6.92 1.38
CA ARG A 297 6.15 -5.78 0.81
C ARG A 297 4.95 -5.41 1.68
N PRO A 298 4.45 -4.16 1.61
CA PRO A 298 3.23 -3.78 2.33
C PRO A 298 2.05 -4.68 1.93
N HIS A 299 1.33 -5.17 2.94
CA HIS A 299 0.18 -6.06 2.75
C HIS A 299 -0.92 -5.38 1.91
N VAL A 300 -1.46 -6.11 0.93
CA VAL A 300 -2.68 -5.72 0.22
C VAL A 300 -3.86 -6.46 0.83
N CYS A 301 -4.81 -5.72 1.41
CA CYS A 301 -5.96 -6.32 2.09
C CYS A 301 -6.79 -7.18 1.13
N ASN A 302 -7.36 -8.27 1.67
CA ASN A 302 -8.11 -9.22 0.89
C ASN A 302 -9.53 -8.73 0.60
N GLY A 303 -10.20 -8.18 1.60
CA GLY A 303 -11.59 -7.72 1.55
C GLY A 303 -11.82 -6.25 1.91
N ALA A 304 -10.76 -5.50 2.25
CA ALA A 304 -10.86 -4.06 2.47
C ALA A 304 -10.47 -3.24 1.24
N TRP A 305 -11.33 -2.29 0.90
CA TRP A 305 -11.19 -1.33 -0.19
C TRP A 305 -11.14 0.08 0.37
N ILE A 306 -10.60 1.02 -0.40
CA ILE A 306 -10.56 2.43 -0.01
C ILE A 306 -10.92 3.33 -1.20
N SER A 307 -11.70 4.37 -0.92
CA SER A 307 -11.73 5.61 -1.69
C SER A 307 -11.11 6.71 -0.84
N TYR A 308 -10.15 7.46 -1.39
CA TYR A 308 -9.50 8.57 -0.70
C TYR A 308 -9.57 9.84 -1.53
N PHE A 309 -10.27 10.83 -1.00
CA PHE A 309 -10.32 12.18 -1.56
C PHE A 309 -9.35 13.11 -0.84
N THR A 310 -8.37 13.60 -1.58
CA THR A 310 -7.28 14.46 -1.08
C THR A 310 -6.65 15.25 -2.23
N GLY A 311 -5.60 16.02 -1.94
CA GLY A 311 -4.91 16.82 -2.94
C GLY A 311 -3.98 17.87 -2.36
N SER A 312 -3.39 18.67 -3.24
CA SER A 312 -2.57 19.83 -2.87
C SER A 312 -3.23 21.13 -3.35
N GLY A 313 -3.48 22.06 -2.43
CA GLY A 313 -4.20 23.30 -2.75
C GLY A 313 -5.62 23.01 -3.23
N ASP A 314 -5.98 23.55 -4.40
CA ASP A 314 -7.28 23.30 -5.02
C ASP A 314 -7.32 22.04 -5.91
N GLN A 315 -6.19 21.36 -6.12
CA GLN A 315 -6.10 20.15 -6.95
C GLN A 315 -6.48 18.91 -6.15
N ASN A 316 -7.75 18.81 -5.80
CA ASN A 316 -8.32 17.65 -5.12
C ASN A 316 -8.84 16.62 -6.11
N GLY A 317 -8.74 15.35 -5.76
CA GLY A 317 -9.16 14.23 -6.57
C GLY A 317 -9.32 12.96 -5.74
N GLU A 318 -9.83 11.91 -6.37
CA GLU A 318 -10.04 10.61 -5.75
C GLU A 318 -8.98 9.61 -6.22
N GLY A 319 -8.36 8.91 -5.27
CA GLY A 319 -7.66 7.65 -5.52
C GLY A 319 -8.38 6.51 -4.83
N HIS A 320 -8.63 5.41 -5.52
CA HIS A 320 -9.35 4.27 -4.96
C HIS A 320 -8.76 2.92 -5.38
N GLY A 321 -9.10 1.86 -4.66
CA GLY A 321 -8.59 0.51 -4.91
C GLY A 321 -8.65 -0.39 -3.68
N LYS A 322 -7.98 -1.54 -3.75
CA LYS A 322 -7.75 -2.36 -2.55
C LYS A 322 -6.90 -1.59 -1.56
N LEU A 323 -7.22 -1.72 -0.28
CA LEU A 323 -6.42 -1.08 0.75
C LEU A 323 -5.02 -1.70 0.79
N THR A 324 -4.01 -0.84 0.72
CA THR A 324 -2.59 -1.17 0.93
C THR A 324 -1.89 0.08 1.48
N ALA A 325 -0.58 0.02 1.73
CA ALA A 325 0.20 1.23 1.98
C ALA A 325 0.20 2.16 0.76
N GLY A 326 0.51 3.44 0.97
CA GLY A 326 0.55 4.42 -0.11
C GLY A 326 -0.64 5.36 -0.16
N TYR A 327 -1.72 5.07 0.57
CA TYR A 327 -2.88 5.95 0.79
C TYR A 327 -2.68 6.96 1.94
N GLY A 328 -1.44 7.13 2.41
CA GLY A 328 -1.02 8.24 3.26
C GLY A 328 -1.10 9.59 2.53
N SER A 329 -0.37 10.61 2.98
CA SER A 329 -0.29 11.93 2.32
C SER A 329 0.25 11.81 0.88
N ARG A 330 -0.61 12.12 -0.11
CA ARG A 330 -0.31 12.07 -1.56
C ARG A 330 -0.46 13.47 -2.17
N ARG A 331 0.38 13.81 -3.14
CA ARG A 331 0.24 15.06 -3.92
C ARG A 331 -0.68 14.88 -5.12
N GLN A 332 -0.51 13.76 -5.82
CA GLN A 332 -1.36 13.32 -6.92
C GLN A 332 -2.36 12.31 -6.33
N PRO A 333 -3.66 12.62 -6.30
CA PRO A 333 -4.63 11.85 -5.52
C PRO A 333 -4.74 10.38 -5.92
N ASP A 334 -4.52 10.05 -7.19
CA ASP A 334 -4.61 8.73 -7.80
C ASP A 334 -3.31 7.90 -7.71
N GLN A 335 -2.17 8.51 -7.36
CA GLN A 335 -0.85 7.85 -7.34
C GLN A 335 -0.31 7.59 -5.94
N ASP A 336 0.46 6.51 -5.79
CA ASP A 336 1.12 6.15 -4.53
C ASP A 336 1.93 7.31 -3.92
N GLY A 337 1.60 7.67 -2.67
CA GLY A 337 2.29 8.71 -1.92
C GLY A 337 3.54 8.23 -1.16
N GLY A 338 3.83 6.92 -1.16
CA GLY A 338 4.91 6.28 -0.41
C GLY A 338 4.74 6.34 1.11
N LYS A 339 3.51 6.57 1.58
CA LYS A 339 3.20 6.84 2.99
C LYS A 339 1.96 6.11 3.46
N ILE A 340 1.83 6.03 4.78
CA ILE A 340 0.64 5.57 5.47
C ILE A 340 0.16 6.62 6.47
N GLY A 341 -1.13 6.60 6.73
CA GLY A 341 -1.74 7.14 7.94
C GLY A 341 -2.36 6.03 8.78
N PRO A 342 -3.31 6.39 9.66
CA PRO A 342 -4.01 5.40 10.46
C PRO A 342 -4.90 4.47 9.61
N GLU A 343 -5.24 4.85 8.36
CA GLU A 343 -6.13 4.07 7.50
C GLU A 343 -5.62 2.65 7.24
N PHE A 344 -4.30 2.48 7.14
CA PHE A 344 -3.75 1.19 6.72
C PHE A 344 -3.97 0.12 7.79
N SER A 345 -3.49 0.36 9.01
CA SER A 345 -3.71 -0.56 10.14
C SER A 345 -5.16 -0.62 10.60
N PHE A 346 -5.92 0.48 10.48
CA PHE A 346 -7.37 0.47 10.74
C PHE A 346 -8.06 -0.51 9.79
N GLY A 347 -7.82 -0.40 8.50
CA GLY A 347 -8.48 -1.25 7.52
C GLY A 347 -7.98 -2.69 7.50
N ILE A 348 -6.71 -2.97 7.85
CA ILE A 348 -6.24 -4.34 8.14
C ILE A 348 -7.06 -4.95 9.29
N ALA A 349 -7.25 -4.19 10.38
CA ALA A 349 -8.03 -4.67 11.51
C ALA A 349 -9.50 -4.91 11.14
N MET A 350 -10.10 -4.04 10.32
CA MET A 350 -11.46 -4.24 9.81
C MET A 350 -11.57 -5.44 8.87
N ASP A 351 -10.60 -5.62 7.96
CA ASP A 351 -10.56 -6.76 7.03
C ASP A 351 -10.46 -8.11 7.77
N ALA A 352 -9.78 -8.13 8.92
CA ALA A 352 -9.71 -9.29 9.79
C ALA A 352 -10.96 -9.47 10.66
N ALA A 353 -11.68 -8.38 10.96
CA ALA A 353 -12.82 -8.39 11.88
C ALA A 353 -14.14 -8.82 11.23
N PHE A 354 -14.26 -8.72 9.91
CA PHE A 354 -15.49 -8.95 9.17
C PHE A 354 -15.32 -10.02 8.08
N ASP A 355 -16.35 -10.84 7.94
CA ASP A 355 -16.46 -11.80 6.85
C ASP A 355 -17.13 -11.17 5.62
N GLU A 356 -17.73 -10.00 5.72
CA GLU A 356 -18.23 -9.24 4.58
C GLU A 356 -17.14 -8.28 4.05
N PRO A 357 -17.26 -7.77 2.81
CA PRO A 357 -16.35 -6.74 2.33
C PRO A 357 -16.40 -5.47 3.21
N VAL A 358 -15.26 -4.76 3.25
CA VAL A 358 -15.09 -3.50 3.96
C VAL A 358 -14.71 -2.40 2.97
N LEU A 359 -15.29 -1.22 3.14
CA LEU A 359 -14.94 -0.01 2.40
C LEU A 359 -14.57 1.11 3.37
N LEU A 360 -13.39 1.68 3.18
CA LEU A 360 -12.99 2.94 3.80
C LEU A 360 -13.26 4.10 2.83
N ILE A 361 -13.95 5.14 3.30
CA ILE A 361 -14.05 6.41 2.60
C ILE A 361 -13.24 7.43 3.39
N LYS A 362 -12.08 7.81 2.87
CA LYS A 362 -11.14 8.73 3.51
C LYS A 362 -11.26 10.13 2.89
N THR A 363 -11.29 11.15 3.73
CA THR A 363 -11.30 12.56 3.32
C THR A 363 -10.40 13.37 4.25
N ALA A 364 -9.18 13.67 3.81
CA ALA A 364 -8.18 14.27 4.69
C ALA A 364 -7.27 15.24 3.94
N TRP A 365 -6.98 16.37 4.58
CA TRP A 365 -6.23 17.48 4.01
C TRP A 365 -5.35 18.20 5.02
N GLY A 366 -4.10 18.46 4.65
CA GLY A 366 -3.18 19.22 5.48
C GLY A 366 -3.66 20.65 5.79
N GLY A 367 -3.38 21.12 7.01
CA GLY A 367 -3.58 22.52 7.40
C GLY A 367 -5.04 22.95 7.57
N LYS A 368 -5.96 22.01 7.83
CA LYS A 368 -7.39 22.29 8.01
C LYS A 368 -7.81 22.28 9.48
N SER A 369 -8.66 23.25 9.84
CA SER A 369 -9.20 23.40 11.19
C SER A 369 -10.66 23.00 11.30
N LEU A 370 -11.10 22.67 12.52
CA LEU A 370 -12.52 22.51 12.82
C LEU A 370 -13.21 23.87 12.95
N HIS A 371 -12.53 24.88 13.50
CA HIS A 371 -13.13 26.19 13.68
C HIS A 371 -13.55 26.86 12.36
N THR A 372 -12.88 26.58 11.23
CA THR A 372 -13.18 27.15 9.91
C THR A 372 -13.45 26.10 8.84
N ASP A 373 -12.47 25.29 8.45
CA ASP A 373 -12.56 24.47 7.23
C ASP A 373 -13.63 23.38 7.32
N PHE A 374 -13.64 22.65 8.45
CA PHE A 374 -14.62 21.61 8.77
C PHE A 374 -15.78 22.12 9.63
N ARG A 375 -15.94 23.44 9.75
CA ARG A 375 -16.99 24.01 10.59
C ARG A 375 -18.37 23.52 10.10
N PRO A 376 -19.13 22.81 10.94
CA PRO A 376 -20.41 22.23 10.54
C PRO A 376 -21.50 23.31 10.46
N PRO A 377 -22.50 23.17 9.57
CA PRO A 377 -23.56 24.17 9.39
C PRO A 377 -24.27 24.61 10.68
N SER A 378 -24.59 23.68 11.58
CA SER A 378 -25.32 23.98 12.82
C SER A 378 -24.48 24.69 13.88
N ALA A 379 -23.15 24.79 13.71
CA ALA A 379 -22.31 25.66 14.53
C ALA A 379 -22.38 27.14 14.09
N GLY A 380 -23.11 27.45 13.01
CA GLY A 380 -23.22 28.81 12.45
C GLY A 380 -21.94 29.25 11.71
N PRO A 381 -21.91 30.49 11.18
CA PRO A 381 -20.73 31.01 10.49
C PRO A 381 -19.55 31.18 11.44
N PHE A 382 -18.33 31.28 10.89
CA PHE A 382 -17.18 31.72 11.67
C PHE A 382 -17.32 33.20 12.04
N VAL A 383 -17.01 33.55 13.28
CA VAL A 383 -17.06 34.92 13.78
C VAL A 383 -15.67 35.31 14.30
N PHE A 384 -15.11 36.40 13.77
CA PHE A 384 -13.88 36.98 14.30
C PHE A 384 -14.13 37.61 15.68
N SER A 385 -13.19 37.46 16.61
CA SER A 385 -13.24 38.21 17.86
C SER A 385 -13.01 39.71 17.62
N GLU A 386 -13.53 40.54 18.53
CA GLU A 386 -13.30 41.99 18.51
C GLU A 386 -11.80 42.33 18.50
N THR A 387 -11.00 41.57 19.25
CA THR A 387 -9.54 41.71 19.29
C THR A 387 -8.89 41.41 17.93
N GLN A 388 -9.33 40.37 17.21
CA GLN A 388 -8.84 40.09 15.85
C GLN A 388 -9.19 41.22 14.89
N LEU A 389 -10.43 41.70 14.92
CA LEU A 389 -10.87 42.81 14.07
C LEU A 389 -10.07 44.08 14.34
N ALA A 390 -9.87 44.44 15.61
CA ALA A 390 -9.06 45.58 16.00
C ALA A 390 -7.59 45.45 15.54
N ASN A 391 -7.02 44.24 15.63
CA ASN A 391 -5.65 43.99 15.16
C ASN A 391 -5.53 44.09 13.63
N PHE A 392 -6.52 43.62 12.88
CA PHE A 392 -6.54 43.79 11.42
C PHE A 392 -6.62 45.26 11.03
N GLN A 393 -7.46 46.04 11.70
CA GLN A 393 -7.55 47.48 11.49
C GLN A 393 -6.22 48.19 11.79
N LYS A 394 -5.57 47.86 12.92
CA LYS A 394 -4.24 48.39 13.27
C LYS A 394 -3.16 48.03 12.25
N GLN A 395 -3.30 46.89 11.58
CA GLN A 395 -2.40 46.46 10.50
C GLN A 395 -2.75 47.06 9.14
N GLY A 396 -3.76 47.93 9.06
CA GLY A 396 -4.23 48.51 7.80
C GLY A 396 -4.87 47.50 6.85
N LYS A 397 -5.35 46.36 7.36
CA LYS A 397 -5.99 45.32 6.56
C LYS A 397 -7.46 45.67 6.30
N ASP A 398 -7.94 45.32 5.11
CA ASP A 398 -9.36 45.40 4.75
C ASP A 398 -10.15 44.34 5.51
N VAL A 399 -10.90 44.78 6.53
CA VAL A 399 -11.69 43.90 7.40
C VAL A 399 -12.86 43.27 6.67
N ASP A 400 -13.49 43.97 5.74
CA ASP A 400 -14.67 43.47 5.04
C ASP A 400 -14.28 42.41 4.02
N ALA A 401 -13.15 42.61 3.32
CA ALA A 401 -12.56 41.57 2.47
C ALA A 401 -12.17 40.32 3.27
N LEU A 402 -11.59 40.48 4.47
CA LEU A 402 -11.24 39.35 5.34
C LEU A 402 -12.47 38.58 5.84
N LYS A 403 -13.56 39.28 6.19
CA LYS A 403 -14.84 38.65 6.54
C LYS A 403 -15.42 37.87 5.37
N ALA A 404 -15.47 38.48 4.20
CA ALA A 404 -15.99 37.83 2.98
C ALA A 404 -15.15 36.59 2.58
N ALA A 405 -13.83 36.65 2.71
CA ALA A 405 -12.96 35.51 2.48
C ALA A 405 -13.22 34.38 3.50
N LYS A 406 -13.31 34.73 4.79
CA LYS A 406 -13.54 33.76 5.87
C LYS A 406 -14.90 33.09 5.76
N GLU A 407 -15.93 33.81 5.32
CA GLU A 407 -17.26 33.26 5.06
C GLU A 407 -17.20 32.18 3.97
N LYS A 408 -16.48 32.44 2.86
CA LYS A 408 -16.29 31.45 1.77
C LYS A 408 -15.52 30.21 2.22
N GLU A 409 -14.53 30.38 3.09
CA GLU A 409 -13.74 29.28 3.66
C GLU A 409 -14.56 28.42 4.63
N THR A 410 -15.53 29.02 5.33
CA THR A 410 -16.27 28.37 6.43
C THR A 410 -17.06 27.17 5.93
N GLY A 411 -16.72 26.00 6.49
CA GLY A 411 -17.36 24.73 6.19
C GLY A 411 -17.08 24.19 4.79
N ARG A 412 -16.12 24.75 4.05
CA ARG A 412 -15.80 24.28 2.68
C ARG A 412 -15.38 22.81 2.68
N TYR A 413 -14.51 22.40 3.61
CA TYR A 413 -14.02 21.03 3.68
C TYR A 413 -15.01 20.08 4.35
N TYR A 414 -15.89 20.59 5.21
CA TYR A 414 -17.07 19.85 5.65
C TYR A 414 -17.95 19.44 4.46
N ARG A 415 -18.27 20.40 3.57
CA ARG A 415 -19.07 20.14 2.36
C ARG A 415 -18.38 19.17 1.42
N LEU A 416 -17.09 19.37 1.11
CA LEU A 416 -16.32 18.44 0.27
C LEU A 416 -16.29 17.02 0.84
N MET A 417 -16.15 16.87 2.17
CA MET A 417 -16.20 15.56 2.82
C MET A 417 -17.56 14.89 2.61
N ILE A 418 -18.66 15.57 2.94
CA ILE A 418 -20.01 15.01 2.78
C ILE A 418 -20.31 14.69 1.32
N GLU A 419 -19.97 15.58 0.39
CA GLU A 419 -20.14 15.39 -1.05
C GLU A 419 -19.38 14.15 -1.54
N HIS A 420 -18.13 13.97 -1.13
CA HIS A 420 -17.34 12.80 -1.52
C HIS A 420 -17.90 11.50 -0.92
N VAL A 421 -18.29 11.51 0.35
CA VAL A 421 -18.95 10.34 0.97
C VAL A 421 -20.21 9.97 0.18
N GLN A 422 -21.07 10.93 -0.12
CA GLN A 422 -22.27 10.69 -0.91
C GLN A 422 -21.97 10.27 -2.35
N HIS A 423 -20.89 10.77 -2.95
CA HIS A 423 -20.44 10.37 -4.28
C HIS A 423 -20.09 8.88 -4.32
N VAL A 424 -19.27 8.41 -3.38
CA VAL A 424 -18.86 7.00 -3.31
C VAL A 424 -20.04 6.09 -2.98
N LEU A 425 -20.91 6.47 -2.04
CA LEU A 425 -22.08 5.68 -1.67
C LEU A 425 -23.09 5.51 -2.80
N LYS A 426 -23.11 6.41 -3.80
CA LYS A 426 -23.96 6.29 -5.00
C LYS A 426 -23.42 5.30 -6.03
N ASP A 427 -22.12 4.99 -5.98
CA ASP A 427 -21.44 4.13 -6.95
C ASP A 427 -20.40 3.23 -6.26
N LEU A 428 -20.90 2.39 -5.34
CA LEU A 428 -20.07 1.52 -4.52
C LEU A 428 -19.32 0.47 -5.33
N LYS A 429 -19.91 -0.03 -6.42
CA LYS A 429 -19.34 -1.09 -7.26
C LYS A 429 -18.06 -0.64 -7.96
N ARG A 430 -17.95 0.65 -8.31
CA ARG A 430 -16.73 1.26 -8.87
C ARG A 430 -15.54 1.15 -7.94
N VAL A 431 -15.76 1.36 -6.64
CA VAL A 431 -14.69 1.36 -5.63
C VAL A 431 -14.47 -0.02 -5.03
N CYS A 432 -15.55 -0.74 -4.75
CA CYS A 432 -15.56 -2.10 -4.20
C CYS A 432 -16.27 -3.03 -5.18
N PRO A 433 -15.56 -3.63 -6.15
CA PRO A 433 -16.13 -4.59 -7.09
C PRO A 433 -16.78 -5.81 -6.42
N ALA A 434 -16.42 -6.11 -5.16
CA ALA A 434 -17.02 -7.17 -4.36
C ALA A 434 -18.43 -6.82 -3.82
N TYR A 435 -18.89 -5.57 -3.95
CA TYR A 435 -20.21 -5.12 -3.49
C TYR A 435 -21.35 -5.80 -4.28
N ASP A 436 -22.35 -6.34 -3.57
CA ASP A 436 -23.61 -6.80 -4.15
C ASP A 436 -24.73 -5.82 -3.77
N GLU A 437 -25.36 -5.21 -4.77
CA GLU A 437 -26.47 -4.27 -4.59
C GLU A 437 -27.64 -4.87 -3.80
N LYS A 438 -27.86 -6.19 -3.89
CA LYS A 438 -28.91 -6.88 -3.14
C LYS A 438 -28.65 -6.93 -1.64
N GLN A 439 -27.38 -6.85 -1.22
CA GLN A 439 -26.97 -6.90 0.18
C GLN A 439 -27.00 -5.51 0.83
N GLY A 440 -26.91 -4.44 0.02
CA GLY A 440 -26.84 -3.07 0.50
C GLY A 440 -25.56 -2.79 1.30
N TYR A 441 -25.53 -1.65 1.99
CA TYR A 441 -24.37 -1.24 2.80
C TYR A 441 -24.80 -0.70 4.16
N GLU A 442 -23.86 -0.71 5.11
CA GLU A 442 -24.03 -0.13 6.42
C GLU A 442 -22.88 0.82 6.77
N LEU A 443 -23.22 2.09 7.04
CA LEU A 443 -22.29 3.05 7.66
C LEU A 443 -22.00 2.61 9.10
N SER A 444 -20.82 2.02 9.28
CA SER A 444 -20.44 1.29 10.50
C SER A 444 -19.49 2.09 11.39
N GLY A 445 -18.96 3.22 10.92
CA GLY A 445 -18.17 4.09 11.78
C GLY A 445 -17.65 5.35 11.10
N PHE A 446 -17.32 6.32 11.94
CA PHE A 446 -16.63 7.55 11.56
C PHE A 446 -15.43 7.76 12.48
N VAL A 447 -14.25 7.89 11.91
CA VAL A 447 -13.01 8.19 12.63
C VAL A 447 -12.59 9.62 12.32
N TRP A 448 -12.48 10.43 13.36
CA TRP A 448 -12.06 11.83 13.29
C TRP A 448 -10.66 11.99 13.88
N LEU A 449 -9.68 12.42 13.07
CA LEU A 449 -8.34 12.76 13.53
C LEU A 449 -7.92 14.14 13.03
N GLN A 450 -8.23 15.14 13.84
CA GLN A 450 -7.90 16.54 13.57
C GLN A 450 -7.61 17.27 14.87
N GLY A 451 -6.87 18.38 14.82
CA GLY A 451 -6.84 19.30 15.96
C GLY A 451 -5.61 20.21 16.02
N TRP A 452 -4.51 19.88 15.33
CA TRP A 452 -3.29 20.68 15.44
C TRP A 452 -3.49 22.15 15.03
N ASN A 453 -4.28 22.40 13.99
CA ASN A 453 -4.53 23.77 13.54
C ASN A 453 -5.40 24.58 14.52
N ASP A 454 -6.34 23.93 15.20
CA ASP A 454 -7.10 24.57 16.28
C ASP A 454 -6.22 24.79 17.52
N LEU A 455 -5.35 23.84 17.87
CA LEU A 455 -4.38 23.97 18.96
C LEU A 455 -3.53 25.23 18.79
N VAL A 456 -2.99 25.49 17.60
CA VAL A 456 -2.03 26.60 17.41
C VAL A 456 -2.69 27.95 17.10
N ASP A 457 -4.00 28.01 16.85
CA ASP A 457 -4.68 29.26 16.50
C ASP A 457 -4.95 30.13 17.75
N SER A 458 -4.02 31.03 18.02
CA SER A 458 -4.13 31.99 19.13
C SER A 458 -5.22 33.04 18.98
N GLY A 459 -5.66 33.30 17.75
CA GLY A 459 -6.67 34.31 17.47
C GLY A 459 -8.08 33.81 17.78
N VAL A 460 -8.35 32.54 17.45
CA VAL A 460 -9.60 31.85 17.76
C VAL A 460 -9.64 31.42 19.22
N TYR A 461 -8.49 30.98 19.77
CA TYR A 461 -8.37 30.51 21.15
C TYR A 461 -7.41 31.40 21.97
N PRO A 462 -7.82 32.63 22.33
CA PRO A 462 -6.95 33.56 23.06
C PRO A 462 -6.64 33.10 24.50
N ASN A 463 -7.54 32.31 25.11
CA ASN A 463 -7.40 31.80 26.48
C ASN A 463 -6.90 30.34 26.54
N ARG A 464 -6.27 29.84 25.48
CA ARG A 464 -5.91 28.42 25.27
C ARG A 464 -5.03 27.72 26.32
N GLN A 465 -4.45 28.47 27.25
CA GLN A 465 -3.66 27.92 28.38
C GLN A 465 -4.50 27.74 29.65
N LYS A 466 -5.73 28.27 29.68
CA LYS A 466 -6.62 28.23 30.84
C LYS A 466 -7.64 27.09 30.70
N PRO A 467 -8.17 26.56 31.81
CA PRO A 467 -9.33 25.67 31.79
C PRO A 467 -10.48 26.25 30.97
N GLY A 468 -11.06 25.44 30.08
CA GLY A 468 -12.13 25.86 29.15
C GLY A 468 -11.66 26.70 27.96
N GLY A 469 -10.34 26.94 27.81
CA GLY A 469 -9.77 27.75 26.73
C GLY A 469 -10.07 27.26 25.31
N TYR A 470 -10.57 26.03 25.17
CA TYR A 470 -10.97 25.40 23.92
C TYR A 470 -12.42 24.92 23.89
N ASP A 471 -13.31 25.42 24.75
CA ASP A 471 -14.73 25.00 24.77
C ASP A 471 -15.43 25.21 23.42
N ALA A 472 -15.01 26.23 22.65
CA ALA A 472 -15.49 26.44 21.29
C ALA A 472 -15.14 25.27 20.34
N TYR A 473 -14.02 24.57 20.56
CA TYR A 473 -13.69 23.34 19.84
C TYR A 473 -14.66 22.21 20.21
N SER A 474 -14.87 21.97 21.51
CA SER A 474 -15.81 20.96 22.03
C SER A 474 -17.21 21.16 21.45
N ASN A 475 -17.70 22.41 21.45
CA ASN A 475 -19.00 22.78 20.93
C ASN A 475 -19.08 22.54 19.42
N ALA A 476 -18.08 23.00 18.65
CA ALA A 476 -18.03 22.77 17.21
C ALA A 476 -17.99 21.27 16.85
N LEU A 477 -17.24 20.46 17.61
CA LEU A 477 -17.15 19.02 17.37
C LEU A 477 -18.46 18.29 17.68
N ALA A 478 -19.20 18.72 18.72
CA ALA A 478 -20.52 18.21 19.00
C ALA A 478 -21.53 18.53 17.86
N HIS A 479 -21.50 19.75 17.32
CA HIS A 479 -22.26 20.10 16.12
C HIS A 479 -21.85 19.26 14.91
N PHE A 480 -20.55 19.01 14.74
CA PHE A 480 -20.02 18.24 13.63
C PHE A 480 -20.54 16.80 13.65
N ILE A 481 -20.52 16.15 14.81
CA ILE A 481 -21.06 14.80 14.97
C ILE A 481 -22.56 14.78 14.63
N ARG A 482 -23.35 15.76 15.10
CA ARG A 482 -24.79 15.84 14.81
C ARG A 482 -25.06 16.05 13.32
N ASP A 483 -24.34 16.96 12.69
CA ASP A 483 -24.56 17.30 11.28
C ASP A 483 -24.10 16.19 10.35
N VAL A 484 -22.96 15.53 10.62
CA VAL A 484 -22.55 14.35 9.84
C VAL A 484 -23.61 13.25 9.92
N ARG A 485 -24.13 12.96 11.12
CA ARG A 485 -25.21 11.97 11.30
C ARG A 485 -26.48 12.36 10.54
N LYS A 486 -26.84 13.63 10.54
CA LYS A 486 -27.99 14.16 9.80
C LYS A 486 -27.80 14.05 8.29
N ASP A 487 -26.69 14.54 7.76
CA ASP A 487 -26.41 14.63 6.33
C ASP A 487 -26.19 13.25 5.68
N LEU A 488 -25.66 12.30 6.46
CA LEU A 488 -25.52 10.90 6.07
C LEU A 488 -26.73 10.03 6.45
N LYS A 489 -27.77 10.62 7.05
CA LYS A 489 -29.00 9.94 7.49
C LYS A 489 -28.74 8.71 8.38
N SER A 490 -27.71 8.79 9.24
CA SER A 490 -27.31 7.73 10.14
C SER A 490 -27.25 8.26 11.58
N PRO A 491 -28.41 8.37 12.28
CA PRO A 491 -28.50 8.99 13.61
C PRO A 491 -27.69 8.26 14.69
N GLN A 492 -27.37 6.98 14.47
CA GLN A 492 -26.60 6.15 15.39
C GLN A 492 -25.20 5.82 14.86
N LEU A 493 -24.68 6.54 13.86
CA LEU A 493 -23.32 6.32 13.34
C LEU A 493 -22.28 6.36 14.50
N PRO A 494 -21.51 5.28 14.71
CA PRO A 494 -20.42 5.27 15.69
C PRO A 494 -19.35 6.29 15.36
N PHE A 495 -18.89 7.04 16.36
CA PHE A 495 -17.79 7.99 16.21
C PHE A 495 -16.60 7.64 17.08
N THR A 496 -15.42 7.69 16.48
CA THR A 496 -14.13 7.55 17.14
C THR A 496 -13.34 8.84 16.98
N ILE A 497 -13.08 9.54 18.08
CA ILE A 497 -12.33 10.79 18.10
C ILE A 497 -10.89 10.47 18.51
N GLY A 498 -9.93 10.69 17.61
CA GLY A 498 -8.51 10.62 17.93
C GLY A 498 -8.04 11.89 18.66
N VAL A 499 -7.82 11.78 19.97
CA VAL A 499 -7.32 12.88 20.80
C VAL A 499 -5.83 13.08 20.53
N LEU A 500 -5.43 14.33 20.26
CA LEU A 500 -4.07 14.71 19.86
C LEU A 500 -3.01 14.16 20.84
N GLY A 501 -2.09 13.35 20.34
CA GLY A 501 -1.03 12.71 21.09
C GLY A 501 0.35 13.35 20.96
N VAL A 502 0.50 14.42 20.17
CA VAL A 502 1.79 15.11 19.99
C VAL A 502 2.35 15.53 21.35
N GLY A 503 3.64 15.26 21.58
CA GLY A 503 4.32 15.49 22.86
C GLY A 503 4.11 14.36 23.89
N GLY A 504 3.44 13.27 23.52
CA GLY A 504 3.37 12.05 24.31
C GLY A 504 2.85 12.27 25.73
N ALA A 505 3.53 11.64 26.69
CA ALA A 505 3.18 11.69 28.11
C ALA A 505 3.53 13.02 28.80
N LYS A 506 4.26 13.93 28.14
CA LYS A 506 4.72 15.21 28.70
C LYS A 506 4.17 16.42 27.93
N PRO A 507 2.85 16.57 27.80
CA PRO A 507 2.25 17.73 27.14
C PRO A 507 2.51 19.03 27.93
N ASN A 508 2.57 20.16 27.24
CA ASN A 508 2.46 21.47 27.88
C ASN A 508 1.02 21.77 28.30
N GLU A 509 0.81 22.79 29.14
CA GLU A 509 -0.51 23.17 29.68
C GLU A 509 -1.57 23.39 28.59
N GLN A 510 -1.20 24.10 27.52
CA GLN A 510 -2.07 24.33 26.36
C GLN A 510 -2.54 23.01 25.72
N THR A 511 -1.63 22.05 25.57
CA THR A 511 -1.95 20.74 24.98
C THR A 511 -2.82 19.92 25.92
N VAL A 512 -2.63 20.03 27.24
CA VAL A 512 -3.51 19.39 28.23
C VAL A 512 -4.94 19.90 28.09
N GLU A 513 -5.15 21.22 28.04
CA GLU A 513 -6.48 21.79 27.89
C GLU A 513 -7.12 21.46 26.54
N PHE A 514 -6.32 21.40 25.47
CA PHE A 514 -6.83 21.00 24.16
C PHE A 514 -7.25 19.53 24.12
N ARG A 515 -6.47 18.61 24.70
CA ARG A 515 -6.82 17.18 24.78
C ARG A 515 -8.14 16.97 25.54
N LYS A 516 -8.38 17.74 26.61
CA LYS A 516 -9.66 17.73 27.34
C LYS A 516 -10.83 18.15 26.43
N ALA A 517 -10.67 19.25 25.70
CA ALA A 517 -11.70 19.75 24.79
C ALA A 517 -12.02 18.76 23.65
N MET A 518 -11.01 18.11 23.08
CA MET A 518 -11.22 17.08 22.06
C MET A 518 -12.02 15.88 22.59
N ALA A 519 -11.79 15.48 23.84
CA ALA A 519 -12.46 14.33 24.45
C ALA A 519 -13.87 14.65 24.98
N ALA A 520 -14.16 15.92 25.26
CA ALA A 520 -15.39 16.35 25.93
C ALA A 520 -16.70 15.88 25.25
N PRO A 521 -16.84 15.88 23.91
CA PRO A 521 -18.05 15.38 23.27
C PRO A 521 -18.38 13.93 23.63
N ALA A 522 -17.39 13.04 23.75
CA ALA A 522 -17.65 11.63 24.09
C ALA A 522 -18.31 11.44 25.48
N ALA A 523 -18.19 12.42 26.37
CA ALA A 523 -18.78 12.39 27.71
C ALA A 523 -20.23 12.94 27.77
N MET A 524 -20.70 13.61 26.70
CA MET A 524 -22.05 14.19 26.63
C MET A 524 -23.12 13.09 26.71
N PRO A 525 -24.22 13.28 27.47
CA PRO A 525 -25.24 12.25 27.66
C PRO A 525 -25.76 11.63 26.36
N GLU A 526 -26.01 12.43 25.32
CA GLU A 526 -26.51 11.93 24.02
C GLU A 526 -25.49 11.11 23.21
N PHE A 527 -24.22 11.14 23.60
CA PHE A 527 -23.11 10.53 22.86
C PHE A 527 -22.50 9.31 23.56
N ARG A 528 -22.84 9.08 24.83
CA ARG A 528 -22.35 7.92 25.60
C ARG A 528 -22.68 6.60 24.91
N GLY A 529 -21.70 5.70 24.84
CA GLY A 529 -21.82 4.38 24.20
C GLY A 529 -21.80 4.41 22.67
N ASN A 530 -21.78 5.58 22.04
CA ASN A 530 -21.77 5.70 20.58
C ASN A 530 -20.71 6.67 20.03
N VAL A 531 -20.05 7.42 20.93
CA VAL A 531 -18.90 8.26 20.63
C VAL A 531 -17.80 7.93 21.63
N VAL A 532 -16.61 7.64 21.14
CA VAL A 532 -15.45 7.29 21.98
C VAL A 532 -14.26 8.17 21.65
N ALA A 533 -13.55 8.63 22.68
CA ALA A 533 -12.32 9.39 22.55
C ALA A 533 -11.10 8.47 22.76
N VAL A 534 -10.31 8.24 21.72
CA VAL A 534 -9.09 7.43 21.75
C VAL A 534 -7.90 8.35 22.03
N GLN A 535 -7.23 8.12 23.16
CA GLN A 535 -6.02 8.83 23.53
C GLN A 535 -4.85 8.33 22.68
N THR A 536 -4.30 9.18 21.79
CA THR A 536 -3.17 8.79 20.94
C THR A 536 -1.80 9.13 21.54
N ALA A 537 -1.77 9.85 22.66
CA ALA A 537 -0.53 10.19 23.38
C ALA A 537 0.30 8.95 23.78
N PRO A 538 -0.29 7.82 24.22
CA PRO A 538 0.48 6.60 24.51
C PRO A 538 1.16 5.97 23.30
N PHE A 539 0.81 6.35 22.07
CA PHE A 539 1.41 5.82 20.84
C PHE A 539 2.62 6.63 20.36
N TRP A 540 2.91 7.75 21.01
CA TRP A 540 4.06 8.60 20.73
C TRP A 540 5.37 7.85 21.03
N SER A 541 6.34 7.91 20.12
CA SER A 541 7.68 7.34 20.39
C SER A 541 8.52 8.33 21.16
N GLU A 542 8.71 8.07 22.46
CA GLU A 542 9.54 8.88 23.35
C GLU A 542 11.02 8.83 22.95
N GLU A 543 11.48 7.69 22.41
CA GLU A 543 12.86 7.49 21.93
C GLU A 543 13.16 8.41 20.75
N LEU A 544 12.30 8.41 19.73
CA LEU A 544 12.45 9.31 18.59
C LEU A 544 12.25 10.77 18.99
N ALA A 545 11.39 11.05 19.98
CA ALA A 545 11.20 12.42 20.46
C ALA A 545 12.45 12.98 21.16
N ALA A 546 13.15 12.17 21.95
CA ALA A 546 14.43 12.56 22.55
C ALA A 546 15.48 12.92 21.47
N ILE A 547 15.48 12.19 20.35
CA ILE A 547 16.36 12.50 19.21
C ILE A 547 15.87 13.76 18.47
N ALA A 548 14.55 13.95 18.32
CA ALA A 548 13.97 15.15 17.72
C ALA A 548 14.37 16.43 18.47
N GLU A 549 14.39 16.40 19.81
CA GLU A 549 14.87 17.51 20.65
C GLU A 549 16.34 17.86 20.38
N LYS A 550 17.19 16.86 20.14
CA LYS A 550 18.59 17.08 19.75
C LYS A 550 18.68 17.73 18.38
N HIS A 551 17.89 17.28 17.40
CA HIS A 551 17.82 17.93 16.10
C HIS A 551 17.29 19.38 16.19
N GLU A 552 16.38 19.71 17.12
CA GLU A 552 15.99 21.10 17.37
C GLU A 552 17.16 21.94 17.88
N LYS A 553 18.01 21.39 18.76
CA LYS A 553 19.23 22.09 19.20
C LYS A 553 20.18 22.36 18.04
N VAL A 554 20.29 21.45 17.06
CA VAL A 554 21.06 21.67 15.82
C VAL A 554 20.45 22.80 14.98
N ARG A 555 19.12 22.80 14.79
CA ARG A 555 18.42 23.87 14.08
C ARG A 555 18.59 25.23 14.75
N GLN A 556 18.47 25.26 16.08
CA GLN A 556 18.68 26.47 16.88
C GLN A 556 20.12 26.98 16.74
N MET A 557 21.11 26.09 16.80
CA MET A 557 22.50 26.45 16.54
C MET A 557 22.69 27.03 15.14
N SER A 558 22.09 26.41 14.11
CA SER A 558 22.13 26.94 12.74
C SER A 558 21.54 28.36 12.67
N PHE A 559 20.43 28.61 13.37
CA PHE A 559 19.85 29.94 13.47
C PHE A 559 20.81 30.93 14.14
N TYR A 560 21.50 30.55 15.23
CA TYR A 560 22.48 31.41 15.90
C TYR A 560 23.67 31.76 15.00
N LEU A 561 24.21 30.79 14.26
CA LEU A 561 25.28 31.03 13.29
C LEU A 561 24.83 32.01 12.20
N ASN A 562 23.60 31.88 11.70
CA ASN A 562 23.08 32.72 10.61
C ASN A 562 22.67 34.13 11.07
N SER A 563 22.13 34.25 12.28
CA SER A 563 21.73 35.53 12.90
C SER A 563 22.88 36.29 13.54
N ARG A 564 24.10 35.71 13.54
CA ARG A 564 25.30 36.28 14.18
C ARG A 564 25.05 36.56 15.66
N HIS A 565 24.43 35.61 16.33
CA HIS A 565 24.07 35.77 17.74
C HIS A 565 25.35 35.99 18.56
N LYS A 566 25.42 37.12 19.26
CA LYS A 566 26.64 37.61 19.94
C LYS A 566 27.29 36.61 20.90
N ASP A 567 26.49 35.72 21.51
CA ASP A 567 26.93 34.75 22.51
C ASP A 567 27.29 33.36 21.93
N HIS A 568 27.29 33.22 20.60
CA HIS A 568 27.54 31.93 19.92
C HIS A 568 28.64 32.06 18.85
N ALA A 569 29.07 30.91 18.32
CA ALA A 569 29.99 30.87 17.18
C ALA A 569 29.45 31.71 16.02
N ASN A 570 30.35 32.30 15.22
CA ASN A 570 30.02 33.33 14.21
C ASN A 570 29.41 34.64 14.75
N GLY A 571 29.53 34.95 16.05
CA GLY A 571 29.09 36.23 16.59
C GLY A 571 29.78 37.45 15.94
N ASP A 572 31.00 37.28 15.42
CA ASP A 572 31.73 38.30 14.66
C ASP A 572 31.38 38.34 13.16
N GLY A 573 30.55 37.40 12.69
CA GLY A 573 30.09 37.31 11.31
C GLY A 573 31.13 36.86 10.30
N LYS A 574 32.29 36.31 10.72
CA LYS A 574 33.39 35.97 9.82
C LYS A 574 33.34 34.55 9.23
N MET A 575 32.50 33.66 9.75
CA MET A 575 32.41 32.29 9.24
C MET A 575 31.78 32.27 7.84
N THR A 576 32.44 31.58 6.93
CA THR A 576 31.92 31.20 5.61
C THR A 576 30.81 30.16 5.72
N ASP A 577 30.01 29.99 4.67
CA ASP A 577 28.95 28.98 4.67
C ASP A 577 29.48 27.54 4.74
N LYS A 578 30.71 27.29 4.27
CA LYS A 578 31.38 26.00 4.48
C LYS A 578 31.70 25.79 5.96
N GLU A 579 32.32 26.78 6.62
CA GLU A 579 32.67 26.67 8.04
C GLU A 579 31.43 26.53 8.93
N LYS A 580 30.31 27.19 8.59
CA LYS A 580 29.04 27.00 9.30
C LYS A 580 28.54 25.56 9.17
N ARG A 581 28.59 24.97 7.97
CA ARG A 581 28.20 23.56 7.76
C ARG A 581 29.11 22.61 8.54
N ASP A 582 30.42 22.78 8.42
CA ASP A 582 31.42 21.96 9.13
C ASP A 582 31.24 22.06 10.66
N TYR A 583 30.87 23.24 11.18
CA TYR A 583 30.55 23.44 12.60
C TYR A 583 29.27 22.70 13.00
N LEU A 584 28.21 22.79 12.20
CA LEU A 584 26.94 22.11 12.48
C LEU A 584 27.09 20.59 12.43
N GLU A 585 27.84 20.05 11.47
CA GLU A 585 28.15 18.60 11.41
C GLU A 585 28.87 18.13 12.68
N LYS A 586 29.88 18.86 13.14
CA LYS A 586 30.59 18.56 14.39
C LYS A 586 29.69 18.69 15.62
N TYR A 587 28.83 19.71 15.65
CA TYR A 587 27.90 19.92 16.75
C TYR A 587 26.84 18.82 16.81
N GLU A 588 26.31 18.42 15.67
CA GLU A 588 25.36 17.31 15.53
C GLU A 588 25.99 15.99 15.99
N ALA A 589 27.17 15.64 15.48
CA ALA A 589 27.90 14.43 15.88
C ALA A 589 28.29 14.41 17.37
N LYS A 590 28.37 15.57 18.03
CA LYS A 590 28.61 15.67 19.47
C LYS A 590 27.37 15.34 20.30
N ILE A 591 26.17 15.63 19.80
CA ILE A 591 24.93 15.51 20.59
C ILE A 591 24.04 14.36 20.14
N ILE A 592 24.18 13.88 18.90
CA ILE A 592 23.49 12.72 18.34
C ILE A 592 24.54 11.63 18.10
N SER A 593 24.40 10.52 18.80
CA SER A 593 25.27 9.36 18.63
C SER A 593 24.97 8.61 17.32
N PRO A 594 25.92 7.79 16.80
CA PRO A 594 25.68 6.96 15.62
C PRO A 594 24.44 6.06 15.72
N ASP A 595 24.19 5.47 16.90
CA ASP A 595 23.02 4.61 17.13
C ASP A 595 21.71 5.39 17.09
N GLU A 596 21.69 6.61 17.64
CA GLU A 596 20.54 7.51 17.55
C GLU A 596 20.28 7.96 16.11
N ALA A 597 21.33 8.27 15.35
CA ALA A 597 21.20 8.60 13.94
C ALA A 597 20.64 7.42 13.12
N ALA A 598 21.08 6.19 13.42
CA ALA A 598 20.56 4.97 12.79
C ALA A 598 19.09 4.71 13.15
N MET A 599 18.72 4.90 14.42
CA MET A 599 17.32 4.80 14.88
C MET A 599 16.44 5.85 14.21
N TRP A 600 16.88 7.12 14.17
CA TRP A 600 16.15 8.20 13.53
C TRP A 600 15.87 7.91 12.06
N LYS A 601 16.90 7.46 11.31
CA LYS A 601 16.77 7.09 9.89
C LYS A 601 15.72 6.00 9.67
N ARG A 602 15.60 5.05 10.60
CA ARG A 602 14.65 3.93 10.52
C ARG A 602 13.26 4.25 11.08
N GLY A 603 13.13 5.21 11.99
CA GLY A 603 11.89 5.44 12.75
C GLY A 603 11.18 6.76 12.44
N ALA A 604 11.88 7.76 11.92
CA ALA A 604 11.31 9.09 11.68
C ALA A 604 11.41 9.48 10.20
N SER A 605 10.33 10.11 9.70
CA SER A 605 10.25 10.61 8.32
C SER A 605 9.62 11.99 8.18
N ASN A 606 9.24 12.62 9.31
CA ASN A 606 8.63 13.94 9.34
C ASN A 606 8.91 14.67 10.66
N ALA A 607 8.38 15.88 10.80
CA ALA A 607 8.49 16.69 12.02
C ALA A 607 7.51 16.26 13.12
N GLY A 608 7.72 16.75 14.34
CA GLY A 608 6.97 16.35 15.54
C GLY A 608 5.46 16.60 15.45
N TYR A 609 5.02 17.67 14.79
CA TYR A 609 3.60 17.96 14.57
C TYR A 609 2.89 16.92 13.68
N HIS A 610 3.66 16.09 12.97
CA HIS A 610 3.22 14.94 12.19
C HIS A 610 3.63 13.61 12.83
N TYR A 611 3.72 13.56 14.17
CA TYR A 611 4.13 12.35 14.90
C TYR A 611 5.47 11.78 14.42
N LEU A 612 6.39 12.68 14.06
CA LEU A 612 7.72 12.35 13.54
C LEU A 612 7.68 11.56 12.22
N GLY A 613 6.51 11.42 11.58
CA GLY A 613 6.33 10.48 10.47
C GLY A 613 6.66 9.04 10.86
N CYS A 614 6.38 8.65 12.11
CA CYS A 614 6.72 7.34 12.64
C CYS A 614 5.62 6.31 12.32
N ALA A 615 5.93 5.31 11.48
CA ALA A 615 4.95 4.28 11.12
C ALA A 615 4.42 3.50 12.32
N LYS A 616 5.24 3.26 13.37
CA LYS A 616 4.78 2.63 14.62
C LYS A 616 3.65 3.42 15.28
N THR A 617 3.80 4.74 15.39
CA THR A 617 2.79 5.62 15.98
C THR A 617 1.50 5.63 15.16
N PHE A 618 1.57 5.75 13.83
CA PHE A 618 0.38 5.73 12.96
C PHE A 618 -0.31 4.35 12.94
N ALA A 619 0.46 3.26 12.97
CA ALA A 619 -0.08 1.91 13.02
C ALA A 619 -0.80 1.63 14.35
N LEU A 620 -0.25 2.10 15.47
CA LEU A 620 -0.92 2.02 16.77
C LEU A 620 -2.19 2.86 16.83
N MET A 621 -2.19 4.06 16.21
CA MET A 621 -3.41 4.87 16.08
C MET A 621 -4.51 4.14 15.31
N GLY A 622 -4.21 3.63 14.11
CA GLY A 622 -5.21 2.94 13.31
C GLY A 622 -5.75 1.68 14.01
N ARG A 623 -4.88 0.90 14.67
CA ARG A 623 -5.33 -0.23 15.50
C ARG A 623 -6.21 0.22 16.67
N GLY A 624 -5.82 1.26 17.40
CA GLY A 624 -6.60 1.79 18.53
C GLY A 624 -7.95 2.35 18.09
N PHE A 625 -8.03 3.01 16.94
CA PHE A 625 -9.29 3.47 16.37
C PHE A 625 -10.18 2.30 15.95
N ALA A 626 -9.59 1.26 15.37
CA ALA A 626 -10.30 0.04 14.98
C ALA A 626 -10.89 -0.67 16.19
N GLU A 627 -10.09 -0.91 17.23
CA GLU A 627 -10.52 -1.56 18.47
C GLU A 627 -11.67 -0.79 19.13
N ALA A 628 -11.55 0.53 19.22
CA ALA A 628 -12.59 1.39 19.82
C ALA A 628 -13.89 1.36 19.01
N ASN A 629 -13.81 1.41 17.68
CA ASN A 629 -14.99 1.34 16.82
C ASN A 629 -15.67 -0.04 16.89
N LEU A 630 -14.88 -1.11 16.84
CA LEU A 630 -15.37 -2.48 16.96
C LEU A 630 -16.05 -2.75 18.32
N SER A 631 -15.59 -2.11 19.39
CA SER A 631 -16.24 -2.19 20.70
C SER A 631 -17.66 -1.61 20.65
N ILE A 632 -17.83 -0.43 20.04
CA ILE A 632 -19.15 0.20 19.87
C ILE A 632 -20.06 -0.72 19.04
N LEU A 633 -19.57 -1.25 17.92
CA LEU A 633 -20.36 -2.13 17.06
C LEU A 633 -20.80 -3.41 17.78
N LYS A 634 -19.94 -3.98 18.63
CA LYS A 634 -20.28 -5.14 19.45
C LYS A 634 -21.38 -4.79 20.47
N GLU A 635 -21.29 -3.65 21.13
CA GLU A 635 -22.31 -3.18 22.08
C GLU A 635 -23.66 -2.89 21.39
N GLN A 636 -23.64 -2.49 20.12
CA GLN A 636 -24.83 -2.30 19.29
C GLN A 636 -25.42 -3.61 18.73
N GLY A 637 -24.80 -4.77 18.98
CA GLY A 637 -25.21 -6.06 18.41
C GLY A 637 -24.97 -6.18 16.90
N LYS A 638 -24.06 -5.37 16.35
CA LYS A 638 -23.72 -5.29 14.92
C LYS A 638 -22.47 -6.09 14.55
N ARG A 639 -21.84 -6.76 15.51
CA ARG A 639 -20.66 -7.62 15.35
C ARG A 639 -20.76 -8.86 16.23
#